data_AF-A0A6P8IWP8-F1
#
_entry.id   AF-A0A6P8IWP8-F1
#
_cell.length_a   1.000
_cell.length_b   1.000
_cell.length_c   1.000
_cell.angle_alpha   90.00
_cell.angle_beta   90.00
_cell.angle_gamma   90.00
#
_symmetry.space_group_name_H-M   'P 1'
#
loop_
_entity.id
_entity.type
_entity.pdbx_description
1 polymer ?
#
loop_
_entity_poly.entity_id
_entity_poly.type
_entity_poly.pdbx_seq_one_letter_code
_entity_poly.pdbx_strand_id
1 'polypeptide(L)'
;MLKTDKKLRLKTKNGRFLNVVREHYLRDDVACHSQACQKCQQQQENIGEVLLSSDLTHYVVPDIEVTSSFLELFEFPEIQGVIFFQTVINHLQHHGSRKLVNRIKELTKDKRHGCVIFSNEFCKGAYTKRLAGETLQEWQQRNIFSGAKWYYNHLKDRIPIVMVTNDRQSIDLFSNQILGVFVLSLKDYLNDFYSGHRTILDLYDSLRAVIDEEKSDQQVSDLDAKNYVEYLPLDVLEAGIKSGRYYQGCLNVNKHNSQSEAFIQRQSEIASSSKSSLASDILIQGMVNRNRAIHGDIVVVELFPKPMWKGKSTALNTNEDTQDNERETSDVLPTGHVVGVLQRNWRDYMATFSEEIQIQSQKSNKVLVAPWDYRIPRIRISTRQIDSLRDHRIVVRIDSWDINSMYPNGHFVRSLGVIGNLDTEISTIMLEHSLFAPPFTDSQLKELPSNRPNAPWVMDPKEIEKRRDLRSSHLVFSIDPKGCEDVDDTLSIRSLSGGRIELGVHIADVTYFVKPGSLTDAEARSRSTTVYLADRRYDMLPEVLSADLCSLISGVDRYAMSVIWEMDSSYNVINAWYGRTVIRSSYKLFYEVAQAISEGQVTRQEVIADVPELQGMSEDKALERLKELRWSIMKLMEIARHLKFNKTIEGALELEGLEVQVQLNENKDIKDLSPKKPLEVHETIAECMIFANHWVAKKIAQVFPTASLLRRHPLPRQQYFSDLIHCAESRGFSIETSSNKLLADSLDECVDPGDPTFNKILRTLATQAMSNALYFSTGSVSPEEYFHYGLALDRYTHFTSPIRRYADVIVHRLLMAAVGTGDKTCLLNNKELEELCHHINTKHRAAQLAQKESVQLFETLFFQSMEENDERRIVDAIIFSIRSNGLLVFVPKYSVKGPVYLKDKNGQVVTPSYHTDDGVIFGPGTLVQHKYHVTVHHSSGTNTFQLFDHVQVRVSVLESRAHCQSLRMDLISLKTRRTPPSGELIDNVQSNKMKRSQLVKEVQNKQENSVTRDLDVSDEYKALVSEYGQTHPSVSLYALMEHFREMSLTKD
;
A
#
# COMPACT_ATOMS: atom_id res chain seq x y z
N MET A 1 -45.34 -21.29 -3.15
CA MET A 1 -45.25 -19.85 -2.79
C MET A 1 -46.60 -19.40 -2.25
N LEU A 2 -46.65 -18.78 -1.07
CA LEU A 2 -47.87 -18.31 -0.39
C LEU A 2 -47.87 -16.77 -0.37
N LYS A 3 -48.91 -16.12 -0.91
CA LYS A 3 -49.05 -14.66 -0.91
C LYS A 3 -49.71 -14.18 0.39
N THR A 4 -49.15 -13.14 0.99
CA THR A 4 -49.69 -12.44 2.16
C THR A 4 -49.58 -10.93 1.95
N ASP A 5 -50.31 -10.12 2.73
CA ASP A 5 -50.23 -8.65 2.64
C ASP A 5 -49.54 -8.06 3.87
N LYS A 6 -48.50 -7.25 3.66
CA LYS A 6 -47.83 -6.46 4.69
C LYS A 6 -48.35 -5.03 4.66
N LYS A 7 -49.13 -4.64 5.66
CA LYS A 7 -49.66 -3.27 5.82
C LYS A 7 -48.66 -2.42 6.59
N LEU A 8 -48.21 -1.32 6.00
CA LEU A 8 -47.24 -0.38 6.56
C LEU A 8 -47.87 1.01 6.67
N ARG A 9 -47.55 1.73 7.75
CA ARG A 9 -47.92 3.14 7.91
C ARG A 9 -46.63 3.97 7.89
N LEU A 10 -46.36 4.65 6.79
CA LEU A 10 -45.13 5.40 6.56
C LEU A 10 -45.36 6.90 6.79
N LYS A 11 -44.44 7.57 7.47
CA LYS A 11 -44.44 9.04 7.56
C LYS A 11 -43.64 9.60 6.39
N THR A 12 -44.25 10.45 5.58
CA THR A 12 -43.60 11.12 4.45
C THR A 12 -42.67 12.24 4.95
N LYS A 13 -41.75 12.71 4.09
CA LYS A 13 -40.85 13.84 4.39
C LYS A 13 -41.62 15.11 4.78
N ASN A 14 -42.86 15.26 4.33
CA ASN A 14 -43.74 16.40 4.65
C ASN A 14 -44.61 16.16 5.90
N GLY A 15 -44.30 15.13 6.70
CA GLY A 15 -44.99 14.81 7.95
C GLY A 15 -46.34 14.10 7.81
N ARG A 16 -46.85 13.87 6.59
CA ARG A 16 -48.12 13.15 6.35
C ARG A 16 -47.93 11.64 6.48
N PHE A 17 -48.92 10.93 7.03
CA PHE A 17 -48.91 9.47 7.10
C PHE A 17 -49.56 8.85 5.86
N LEU A 18 -48.87 7.89 5.25
CA LEU A 18 -49.30 7.10 4.09
C LEU A 18 -49.48 5.64 4.52
N ASN A 19 -50.65 5.06 4.26
CA ASN A 19 -50.86 3.63 4.41
C ASN A 19 -50.44 2.94 3.12
N VAL A 20 -49.45 2.05 3.20
CA VAL A 20 -48.91 1.28 2.07
C VAL A 20 -49.20 -0.18 2.33
N VAL A 21 -49.88 -0.84 1.40
CA VAL A 21 -50.02 -2.30 1.38
C VAL A 21 -48.99 -2.84 0.40
N ARG A 22 -48.11 -3.73 0.86
CA ARG A 22 -47.15 -4.44 0.02
C ARG A 22 -47.49 -5.92 0.00
N GLU A 23 -47.43 -6.51 -1.18
CA GLU A 23 -47.48 -7.96 -1.32
C GLU A 23 -46.23 -8.56 -0.69
N HIS A 24 -46.41 -9.63 0.09
CA HIS A 24 -45.35 -10.33 0.80
C HIS A 24 -45.47 -11.83 0.51
N TYR A 25 -44.52 -12.33 -0.26
CA TYR A 25 -44.52 -13.71 -0.74
C TYR A 25 -43.63 -14.60 0.12
N LEU A 26 -44.22 -15.67 0.66
CA LEU A 26 -43.54 -16.70 1.42
C LEU A 26 -43.18 -17.87 0.50
N ARG A 27 -41.93 -18.29 0.58
CA ARG A 27 -41.23 -19.22 -0.31
C ARG A 27 -40.73 -20.43 0.45
N ASP A 28 -40.71 -21.57 -0.23
CA ASP A 28 -40.17 -22.83 0.29
C ASP A 28 -38.73 -23.09 -0.23
N ASP A 29 -38.31 -22.34 -1.24
CA ASP A 29 -37.04 -22.40 -1.96
C ASP A 29 -36.06 -21.31 -1.49
N VAL A 30 -36.07 -20.98 -0.19
CA VAL A 30 -35.08 -20.09 0.42
C VAL A 30 -33.88 -20.92 0.88
N ALA A 31 -32.72 -20.67 0.30
CA ALA A 31 -31.48 -21.36 0.63
C ALA A 31 -31.09 -21.14 2.10
N CYS A 32 -30.65 -22.20 2.79
CA CYS A 32 -30.18 -22.06 4.17
C CYS A 32 -28.74 -21.52 4.22
N HIS A 33 -27.91 -21.78 3.20
CA HIS A 33 -26.47 -21.46 3.17
C HIS A 33 -25.61 -22.30 4.15
N SER A 34 -25.93 -23.60 4.32
CA SER A 34 -25.18 -24.52 5.19
C SER A 34 -24.73 -25.77 4.44
N GLN A 35 -23.44 -26.13 4.55
CA GLN A 35 -22.89 -27.37 3.99
C GLN A 35 -23.50 -28.62 4.63
N ALA A 36 -24.02 -28.52 5.86
CA ALA A 36 -24.69 -29.63 6.52
C ALA A 36 -26.06 -29.97 5.90
N CYS A 37 -26.60 -29.11 5.02
CA CYS A 37 -27.91 -29.31 4.38
C CYS A 37 -27.81 -30.01 3.02
N GLN A 38 -28.25 -31.27 2.98
CA GLN A 38 -28.32 -32.04 1.73
C GLN A 38 -29.43 -31.56 0.76
N LYS A 39 -30.48 -30.89 1.27
CA LYS A 39 -31.63 -30.45 0.44
C LYS A 39 -31.30 -29.20 -0.38
N CYS A 40 -30.56 -28.26 0.20
CA CYS A 40 -30.22 -27.00 -0.44
C CYS A 40 -28.97 -27.10 -1.31
N GLN A 41 -28.07 -28.06 -1.07
CA GLN A 41 -26.78 -28.20 -1.75
C GLN A 41 -26.89 -28.21 -3.28
N GLN A 42 -27.85 -28.97 -3.84
CA GLN A 42 -28.09 -29.05 -5.28
C GLN A 42 -28.58 -27.74 -5.91
N GLN A 43 -29.23 -26.86 -5.14
CA GLN A 43 -29.66 -25.54 -5.62
C GLN A 43 -28.54 -24.49 -5.49
N GLN A 44 -27.59 -24.71 -4.57
CA GLN A 44 -26.55 -23.76 -4.21
C GLN A 44 -25.28 -23.89 -5.06
N GLU A 45 -24.96 -25.11 -5.54
CA GLU A 45 -23.84 -25.33 -6.48
C GLU A 45 -23.97 -24.51 -7.78
N ASN A 46 -25.21 -24.19 -8.20
CA ASN A 46 -25.47 -23.39 -9.40
C ASN A 46 -25.35 -21.87 -9.19
N ILE A 47 -25.28 -21.38 -7.94
CA ILE A 47 -25.33 -19.94 -7.61
C ILE A 47 -23.98 -19.44 -7.06
N GLY A 48 -23.05 -20.34 -6.72
CA GLY A 48 -21.70 -19.98 -6.26
C GLY A 48 -21.69 -19.24 -4.91
N GLU A 49 -22.75 -19.40 -4.11
CA GLU A 49 -22.93 -18.72 -2.83
C GLU A 49 -22.04 -19.30 -1.72
N VAL A 50 -21.73 -18.46 -0.73
CA VAL A 50 -20.97 -18.84 0.48
C VAL A 50 -21.81 -19.80 1.32
N LEU A 51 -21.20 -20.92 1.75
CA LEU A 51 -21.84 -21.89 2.63
C LEU A 51 -21.12 -21.94 3.98
N LEU A 52 -21.89 -21.99 5.06
CA LEU A 52 -21.41 -22.26 6.41
C LEU A 52 -20.86 -23.68 6.51
N SER A 53 -19.70 -23.81 7.17
CA SER A 53 -19.02 -25.10 7.35
C SER A 53 -19.83 -26.06 8.21
N SER A 54 -19.87 -27.34 7.82
CA SER A 54 -20.47 -28.41 8.62
C SER A 54 -19.62 -28.85 9.80
N ASP A 55 -18.35 -28.40 9.86
CA ASP A 55 -17.39 -28.83 10.89
C ASP A 55 -17.52 -28.01 12.19
N LEU A 56 -18.41 -27.01 12.22
CA LEU A 56 -18.63 -26.13 13.37
C LEU A 56 -19.46 -26.83 14.46
N THR A 57 -19.16 -26.48 15.72
CA THR A 57 -19.86 -27.05 16.89
C THR A 57 -21.31 -26.56 17.01
N HIS A 58 -21.58 -25.34 16.53
CA HIS A 58 -22.89 -24.72 16.52
C HIS A 58 -22.92 -23.57 15.49
N TYR A 59 -24.12 -23.08 15.16
CA TYR A 59 -24.29 -21.78 14.49
C TYR A 59 -24.86 -20.76 15.46
N VAL A 60 -24.49 -19.49 15.27
CA VAL A 60 -24.90 -18.38 16.14
C VAL A 60 -25.81 -17.40 15.41
N VAL A 61 -26.88 -16.97 16.08
CA VAL A 61 -27.87 -16.00 15.57
C VAL A 61 -27.92 -14.81 16.53
N PRO A 62 -27.20 -13.71 16.23
CA PRO A 62 -27.30 -12.50 17.03
C PRO A 62 -28.65 -11.81 16.80
N ASP A 63 -29.25 -11.31 17.88
CA ASP A 63 -30.48 -10.53 17.80
C ASP A 63 -30.22 -9.06 17.39
N ILE A 64 -31.26 -8.24 17.43
CA ILE A 64 -31.19 -6.84 17.00
C ILE A 64 -30.25 -6.02 17.89
N GLU A 65 -30.38 -6.12 19.22
CA GLU A 65 -29.59 -5.33 20.18
C GLU A 65 -28.12 -5.73 20.14
N VAL A 66 -27.86 -7.05 20.12
CA VAL A 66 -26.51 -7.60 20.01
C VAL A 66 -25.87 -7.17 18.70
N THR A 67 -26.59 -7.24 17.58
CA THR A 67 -26.06 -6.80 16.28
C THR A 67 -25.85 -5.28 16.23
N SER A 68 -26.70 -4.46 16.87
CA SER A 68 -26.53 -3.00 16.83
C SER A 68 -25.34 -2.52 17.64
N SER A 69 -25.09 -3.14 18.80
CA SER A 69 -24.15 -2.64 19.80
C SER A 69 -22.84 -3.44 19.87
N PHE A 70 -22.83 -4.67 19.36
CA PHE A 70 -21.72 -5.60 19.50
C PHE A 70 -21.34 -6.32 18.20
N LEU A 71 -21.69 -5.77 17.02
CA LEU A 71 -21.34 -6.36 15.72
C LEU A 71 -19.85 -6.70 15.61
N GLU A 72 -19.01 -5.89 16.24
CA GLU A 72 -17.55 -5.95 16.16
C GLU A 72 -16.98 -7.25 16.74
N LEU A 73 -17.68 -7.87 17.70
CA LEU A 73 -17.32 -9.19 18.22
C LEU A 73 -17.44 -10.27 17.14
N PHE A 74 -18.44 -10.15 16.26
CA PHE A 74 -18.68 -11.10 15.17
C PHE A 74 -17.80 -10.83 13.93
N GLU A 75 -16.89 -9.86 14.00
CA GLU A 75 -15.84 -9.62 13.00
C GLU A 75 -14.58 -10.46 13.28
N PHE A 76 -14.45 -11.02 14.49
CA PHE A 76 -13.34 -11.90 14.84
C PHE A 76 -13.40 -13.21 14.04
N PRO A 77 -12.30 -13.63 13.39
CA PRO A 77 -12.26 -14.85 12.59
C PRO A 77 -12.50 -16.12 13.42
N GLU A 78 -12.33 -16.05 14.73
CA GLU A 78 -12.63 -17.12 15.70
C GLU A 78 -14.13 -17.39 15.85
N ILE A 79 -14.99 -16.37 15.66
CA ILE A 79 -16.45 -16.52 15.76
C ILE A 79 -17.02 -16.81 14.36
N GLN A 80 -17.12 -18.09 14.02
CA GLN A 80 -17.65 -18.56 12.73
C GLN A 80 -19.10 -19.06 12.85
N GLY A 81 -19.77 -19.24 11.71
CA GLY A 81 -21.13 -19.80 11.70
C GLY A 81 -22.21 -18.77 12.05
N VAL A 82 -21.95 -17.48 11.77
CA VAL A 82 -22.86 -16.38 12.12
C VAL A 82 -23.97 -16.25 11.08
N ILE A 83 -25.22 -16.29 11.53
CA ILE A 83 -26.40 -16.15 10.68
C ILE A 83 -27.12 -14.86 11.03
N PHE A 84 -27.01 -13.85 10.15
CA PHE A 84 -27.79 -12.63 10.26
C PHE A 84 -29.15 -12.80 9.60
N PHE A 85 -30.22 -12.70 10.37
CA PHE A 85 -31.57 -12.77 9.81
C PHE A 85 -32.00 -11.47 9.13
N GLN A 86 -32.74 -11.60 8.03
CA GLN A 86 -33.31 -10.46 7.29
C GLN A 86 -34.14 -9.53 8.19
N THR A 87 -34.78 -10.06 9.23
CA THR A 87 -35.47 -9.25 10.26
C THR A 87 -34.53 -8.26 10.96
N VAL A 88 -33.32 -8.69 11.31
CA VAL A 88 -32.29 -7.84 11.92
C VAL A 88 -31.82 -6.77 10.93
N ILE A 89 -31.52 -7.18 9.70
CA ILE A 89 -31.09 -6.26 8.64
C ILE A 89 -32.14 -5.19 8.35
N ASN A 90 -33.41 -5.57 8.25
CA ASN A 90 -34.53 -4.65 8.02
C ASN A 90 -34.67 -3.66 9.19
N HIS A 91 -34.55 -4.12 10.44
CA HIS A 91 -34.59 -3.25 11.61
C HIS A 91 -33.48 -2.18 11.53
N LEU A 92 -32.22 -2.60 11.33
CA LEU A 92 -31.09 -1.68 11.23
C LEU A 92 -31.25 -0.68 10.08
N GLN A 93 -31.77 -1.13 8.93
CA GLN A 93 -32.03 -0.26 7.79
C GLN A 93 -33.11 0.79 8.06
N HIS A 94 -34.18 0.42 8.78
CA HIS A 94 -35.27 1.33 9.12
C HIS A 94 -34.90 2.36 10.20
N HIS A 95 -34.01 1.99 11.13
CA HIS A 95 -33.53 2.86 12.20
C HIS A 95 -32.27 3.67 11.82
N GLY A 96 -31.98 3.84 10.52
CA GLY A 96 -30.93 4.73 10.04
C GLY A 96 -29.50 4.17 10.12
N SER A 97 -29.33 2.90 10.52
CA SER A 97 -28.02 2.25 10.68
C SER A 97 -27.47 1.67 9.37
N ARG A 98 -27.47 2.46 8.29
CA ARG A 98 -26.99 2.02 6.97
C ARG A 98 -25.53 1.55 7.00
N LYS A 99 -24.70 2.14 7.86
CA LYS A 99 -23.30 1.73 8.08
C LYS A 99 -23.20 0.29 8.57
N LEU A 100 -23.96 -0.10 9.59
CA LEU A 100 -23.97 -1.46 10.12
C LEU A 100 -24.47 -2.47 9.08
N VAL A 101 -25.51 -2.11 8.31
CA VAL A 101 -26.00 -2.97 7.23
C VAL A 101 -24.94 -3.18 6.14
N ASN A 102 -24.17 -2.15 5.81
CA ASN A 102 -23.06 -2.28 4.86
C ASN A 102 -21.94 -3.16 5.43
N ARG A 103 -21.55 -2.98 6.70
CA ARG A 103 -20.58 -3.85 7.39
C ARG A 103 -21.02 -5.32 7.35
N ILE A 104 -22.27 -5.62 7.71
CA ILE A 104 -22.79 -7.00 7.66
C ILE A 104 -22.72 -7.57 6.23
N LYS A 105 -23.09 -6.77 5.22
CA LYS A 105 -22.99 -7.19 3.82
C LYS A 105 -21.55 -7.46 3.40
N GLU A 106 -20.60 -6.63 3.83
CA GLU A 106 -19.17 -6.83 3.58
C GLU A 106 -18.65 -8.10 4.25
N LEU A 107 -18.99 -8.33 5.52
CA LEU A 107 -18.67 -9.57 6.25
C LEU A 107 -19.21 -10.81 5.54
N THR A 108 -20.43 -10.76 5.01
CA THR A 108 -21.05 -11.91 4.32
C THR A 108 -20.51 -12.14 2.91
N LYS A 109 -19.87 -11.13 2.29
CA LYS A 109 -19.20 -11.28 0.99
C LYS A 109 -17.84 -11.96 1.14
N ASP A 110 -17.19 -11.78 2.29
CA ASP A 110 -15.90 -12.38 2.58
C ASP A 110 -16.05 -13.79 3.15
N LYS A 111 -15.75 -14.79 2.31
CA LYS A 111 -15.84 -16.22 2.65
C LYS A 111 -15.04 -16.60 3.90
N ARG A 112 -14.03 -15.82 4.29
CA ARG A 112 -13.16 -16.10 5.43
C ARG A 112 -13.83 -15.91 6.78
N HIS A 113 -14.90 -15.09 6.86
CA HIS A 113 -15.60 -14.84 8.13
C HIS A 113 -16.67 -15.90 8.46
N GLY A 114 -17.10 -16.69 7.48
CA GLY A 114 -18.13 -17.71 7.71
C GLY A 114 -19.47 -17.12 8.18
N CYS A 115 -19.89 -16.00 7.57
CA CYS A 115 -21.13 -15.28 7.89
C CYS A 115 -22.12 -15.34 6.72
N VAL A 116 -23.42 -15.49 7.01
CA VAL A 116 -24.47 -15.51 5.98
C VAL A 116 -25.68 -14.65 6.35
N ILE A 117 -26.40 -14.15 5.35
CA ILE A 117 -27.69 -13.48 5.54
C ILE A 117 -28.81 -14.46 5.16
N PHE A 118 -29.61 -14.86 6.14
CA PHE A 118 -30.75 -15.73 5.89
C PHE A 118 -32.06 -14.94 5.79
N SER A 119 -32.77 -15.14 4.67
CA SER A 119 -34.03 -14.49 4.34
C SER A 119 -35.23 -15.05 5.11
N ASN A 120 -35.17 -15.01 6.45
CA ASN A 120 -36.18 -15.60 7.34
C ASN A 120 -37.59 -15.02 7.13
N GLU A 121 -37.72 -13.72 6.78
CA GLU A 121 -39.04 -13.13 6.50
C GLU A 121 -39.73 -13.71 5.26
N PHE A 122 -38.96 -14.18 4.28
CA PHE A 122 -39.49 -14.75 3.04
C PHE A 122 -39.59 -16.28 3.08
N CYS A 123 -39.01 -16.94 4.09
CA CYS A 123 -39.08 -18.38 4.23
C CYS A 123 -40.37 -18.78 4.95
N LYS A 124 -41.22 -19.59 4.28
CA LYS A 124 -42.54 -20.00 4.79
C LYS A 124 -42.47 -20.69 6.15
N GLY A 125 -41.43 -21.49 6.40
CA GLY A 125 -41.25 -22.21 7.66
C GLY A 125 -40.61 -21.40 8.78
N ALA A 126 -39.91 -20.31 8.45
CA ALA A 126 -39.23 -19.46 9.44
C ALA A 126 -40.06 -18.24 9.84
N TYR A 127 -40.88 -17.70 8.92
CA TYR A 127 -41.65 -16.48 9.12
C TYR A 127 -42.86 -16.67 10.04
N THR A 128 -43.09 -15.70 10.91
CA THR A 128 -44.31 -15.60 11.72
C THR A 128 -45.03 -14.28 11.48
N LYS A 129 -46.37 -14.33 11.45
CA LYS A 129 -47.20 -13.12 11.38
C LYS A 129 -47.21 -12.39 12.72
N ARG A 130 -47.28 -11.06 12.68
CA ARG A 130 -47.46 -10.21 13.86
C ARG A 130 -48.86 -10.42 14.43
N LEU A 131 -48.95 -10.67 15.73
CA LEU A 131 -50.20 -10.89 16.45
C LEU A 131 -50.90 -9.57 16.75
N ALA A 132 -52.21 -9.62 16.98
CA ALA A 132 -52.97 -8.45 17.38
C ALA A 132 -52.54 -8.01 18.80
N GLY A 133 -52.23 -6.73 18.97
CA GLY A 133 -51.75 -6.17 20.25
C GLY A 133 -50.24 -6.32 20.49
N GLU A 134 -49.54 -7.15 19.72
CA GLU A 134 -48.08 -7.32 19.81
C GLU A 134 -47.34 -6.09 19.27
N THR A 135 -46.31 -5.63 19.96
CA THR A 135 -45.44 -4.54 19.52
C THR A 135 -44.56 -4.97 18.34
N LEU A 136 -43.89 -4.02 17.68
CA LEU A 136 -42.99 -4.36 16.57
C LEU A 136 -41.76 -5.13 17.08
N GLN A 137 -41.25 -4.76 18.25
CA GLN A 137 -40.06 -5.35 18.86
C GLN A 137 -40.31 -6.78 19.33
N GLU A 138 -41.44 -7.03 20.02
CA GLU A 138 -41.85 -8.39 20.42
C GLU A 138 -41.99 -9.31 19.21
N TRP A 139 -42.65 -8.83 18.14
CA TRP A 139 -42.77 -9.59 16.90
C TRP A 139 -41.41 -9.91 16.29
N GLN A 140 -40.49 -8.93 16.25
CA GLN A 140 -39.15 -9.14 15.70
C GLN A 140 -38.38 -10.20 16.47
N GLN A 141 -38.39 -10.18 17.80
CA GLN A 141 -37.71 -11.18 18.63
C GLN A 141 -38.31 -12.58 18.44
N ARG A 142 -39.64 -12.68 18.45
CA ARG A 142 -40.33 -13.96 18.19
C ARG A 142 -40.05 -14.48 16.78
N ASN A 143 -39.94 -13.59 15.79
CA ASN A 143 -39.62 -13.98 14.41
C ASN A 143 -38.16 -14.44 14.25
N ILE A 144 -37.23 -13.86 15.03
CA ILE A 144 -35.84 -14.33 15.11
C ILE A 144 -35.81 -15.73 15.74
N PHE A 145 -36.44 -15.93 16.90
CA PHE A 145 -36.49 -17.24 17.53
C PHE A 145 -37.14 -18.32 16.63
N SER A 146 -38.23 -17.98 15.94
CA SER A 146 -38.86 -18.86 14.95
C SER A 146 -37.91 -19.24 13.80
N GLY A 147 -37.08 -18.29 13.35
CA GLY A 147 -36.04 -18.54 12.37
C GLY A 147 -34.99 -19.53 12.89
N ALA A 148 -34.51 -19.36 14.12
CA ALA A 148 -33.54 -20.27 14.75
C ALA A 148 -34.12 -21.69 14.90
N LYS A 149 -35.37 -21.80 15.36
CA LYS A 149 -36.14 -23.06 15.39
C LYS A 149 -36.21 -23.72 14.03
N TRP A 150 -36.53 -22.96 12.99
CA TRP A 150 -36.62 -23.50 11.64
C TRP A 150 -35.27 -24.04 11.18
N TYR A 151 -34.19 -23.30 11.43
CA TYR A 151 -32.84 -23.63 11.00
C TYR A 151 -32.36 -24.96 11.62
N TYR A 152 -32.54 -25.12 12.93
CA TYR A 152 -32.23 -26.37 13.65
C TYR A 152 -32.97 -27.58 13.07
N ASN A 153 -34.30 -27.47 12.95
CA ASN A 153 -35.13 -28.55 12.41
C ASN A 153 -34.80 -28.85 10.93
N HIS A 154 -34.48 -27.82 10.15
CA HIS A 154 -34.12 -27.94 8.74
C HIS A 154 -32.83 -28.75 8.55
N LEU A 155 -31.86 -28.58 9.45
CA LEU A 155 -30.59 -29.31 9.45
C LEU A 155 -30.70 -30.72 10.05
N LYS A 156 -31.90 -31.17 10.45
CA LYS A 156 -32.15 -32.50 11.03
C LYS A 156 -31.25 -32.78 12.24
N ASP A 157 -31.20 -31.84 13.18
CA ASP A 157 -30.50 -31.97 14.46
C ASP A 157 -28.97 -32.14 14.35
N ARG A 158 -28.38 -31.87 13.17
CA ARG A 158 -26.94 -32.02 12.94
C ARG A 158 -26.08 -30.94 13.60
N ILE A 159 -26.60 -29.71 13.65
CA ILE A 159 -25.87 -28.54 14.17
C ILE A 159 -26.82 -27.79 15.12
N PRO A 160 -26.44 -27.63 16.41
CA PRO A 160 -27.15 -26.79 17.36
C PRO A 160 -27.17 -25.32 16.94
N ILE A 161 -28.23 -24.59 17.32
CA ILE A 161 -28.36 -23.15 17.06
C ILE A 161 -28.35 -22.38 18.37
N VAL A 162 -27.51 -21.37 18.47
CA VAL A 162 -27.42 -20.48 19.64
C VAL A 162 -27.92 -19.08 19.26
N MET A 163 -29.08 -18.69 19.77
CA MET A 163 -29.59 -17.33 19.67
C MET A 163 -29.00 -16.49 20.81
N VAL A 164 -28.40 -15.36 20.46
CA VAL A 164 -27.74 -14.46 21.43
C VAL A 164 -28.53 -13.16 21.54
N THR A 165 -29.00 -12.83 22.74
CA THR A 165 -29.80 -11.63 23.03
C THR A 165 -29.51 -11.11 24.43
N ASN A 166 -29.49 -9.79 24.64
CA ASN A 166 -29.38 -9.20 25.98
C ASN A 166 -30.76 -8.95 26.63
N ASP A 167 -31.85 -9.23 25.92
CA ASP A 167 -33.20 -9.12 26.46
C ASP A 167 -33.53 -10.29 27.40
N ARG A 168 -33.58 -10.01 28.70
CA ARG A 168 -33.89 -11.01 29.73
C ARG A 168 -35.25 -11.65 29.53
N GLN A 169 -36.25 -10.91 29.03
CA GLN A 169 -37.59 -11.45 28.81
C GLN A 169 -37.56 -12.54 27.73
N SER A 170 -36.86 -12.27 26.62
CA SER A 170 -36.68 -13.25 25.55
C SER A 170 -35.93 -14.51 26.01
N ILE A 171 -34.90 -14.37 26.86
CA ILE A 171 -34.18 -15.52 27.43
C ILE A 171 -35.15 -16.39 28.23
N ASP A 172 -35.82 -15.82 29.22
CA ASP A 172 -36.75 -16.55 30.10
C ASP A 172 -37.87 -17.25 29.32
N LEU A 173 -38.37 -16.61 28.25
CA LEU A 173 -39.43 -17.14 27.40
C LEU A 173 -38.98 -18.30 26.51
N PHE A 174 -37.75 -18.26 25.97
CA PHE A 174 -37.35 -19.13 24.86
C PHE A 174 -36.33 -20.24 25.22
N SER A 175 -35.52 -20.09 26.28
CA SER A 175 -34.37 -20.99 26.55
C SER A 175 -34.70 -22.48 26.70
N ASN A 176 -35.94 -22.85 27.03
CA ASN A 176 -36.37 -24.24 27.26
C ASN A 176 -37.43 -24.77 26.29
N GLN A 177 -37.69 -24.06 25.18
CA GLN A 177 -38.78 -24.47 24.28
C GLN A 177 -38.42 -25.64 23.35
N ILE A 178 -37.14 -25.79 22.96
CA ILE A 178 -36.69 -26.76 21.95
C ILE A 178 -35.29 -27.27 22.30
N LEU A 179 -35.15 -28.59 22.34
CA LEU A 179 -33.84 -29.23 22.51
C LEU A 179 -32.96 -28.95 21.29
N GLY A 180 -31.77 -28.37 21.50
CA GLY A 180 -30.82 -28.01 20.44
C GLY A 180 -30.92 -26.56 19.90
N VAL A 181 -31.87 -25.76 20.40
CA VAL A 181 -31.88 -24.30 20.22
C VAL A 181 -31.66 -23.64 21.58
N PHE A 182 -30.48 -23.05 21.76
CA PHE A 182 -30.10 -22.37 23.00
C PHE A 182 -30.34 -20.87 22.86
N VAL A 183 -30.88 -20.24 23.91
CA VAL A 183 -31.03 -18.77 23.99
C VAL A 183 -30.24 -18.27 25.18
N LEU A 184 -29.17 -17.54 24.90
CA LEU A 184 -28.18 -17.10 25.88
C LEU A 184 -28.00 -15.59 25.85
N SER A 185 -27.59 -15.02 26.98
CA SER A 185 -27.07 -13.65 26.97
C SER A 185 -25.74 -13.60 26.23
N LEU A 186 -25.39 -12.44 25.66
CA LEU A 186 -24.09 -12.29 24.99
C LEU A 186 -22.94 -12.59 25.96
N LYS A 187 -23.09 -12.20 27.23
CA LYS A 187 -22.09 -12.48 28.27
C LYS A 187 -21.90 -13.97 28.49
N ASP A 188 -23.01 -14.71 28.63
CA ASP A 188 -22.96 -16.14 28.92
C ASP A 188 -22.42 -16.92 27.73
N TYR A 189 -22.87 -16.56 26.50
CA TYR A 189 -22.33 -17.12 25.27
C TYR A 189 -20.80 -16.96 25.16
N LEU A 190 -20.28 -15.76 25.43
CA LEU A 190 -18.84 -15.53 25.37
C LEU A 190 -18.08 -16.30 26.47
N ASN A 191 -18.62 -16.42 27.68
CA ASN A 191 -17.99 -17.19 28.75
C ASN A 191 -17.98 -18.70 28.45
N ASP A 192 -19.08 -19.22 27.91
CA ASP A 192 -19.25 -20.66 27.68
C ASP A 192 -18.38 -21.15 26.52
N PHE A 193 -18.33 -20.38 25.42
CA PHE A 193 -17.66 -20.79 24.18
C PHE A 193 -16.30 -20.13 23.95
N TYR A 194 -16.03 -18.98 24.57
CA TYR A 194 -14.85 -18.16 24.30
C TYR A 194 -14.13 -17.68 25.57
N SER A 195 -14.29 -18.38 26.71
CA SER A 195 -13.59 -18.04 27.97
C SER A 195 -12.07 -17.97 27.86
N GLY A 196 -11.46 -18.73 26.93
CA GLY A 196 -10.03 -18.66 26.65
C GLY A 196 -9.59 -17.47 25.79
N HIS A 197 -10.53 -16.77 25.13
CA HIS A 197 -10.23 -15.68 24.19
C HIS A 197 -10.33 -14.32 24.88
N ARG A 198 -9.28 -13.97 25.64
CA ARG A 198 -9.21 -12.72 26.42
C ARG A 198 -9.51 -11.46 25.60
N THR A 199 -9.02 -11.39 24.37
CA THR A 199 -9.25 -10.23 23.47
C THR A 199 -10.73 -9.97 23.18
N ILE A 200 -11.52 -11.03 22.97
CA ILE A 200 -12.96 -10.93 22.69
C ILE A 200 -13.68 -10.44 23.96
N LEU A 201 -13.29 -10.96 25.12
CA LEU A 201 -13.86 -10.57 26.42
C LEU A 201 -13.54 -9.10 26.77
N ASP A 202 -12.29 -8.67 26.55
CA ASP A 202 -11.89 -7.29 26.82
C ASP A 202 -12.64 -6.29 25.92
N LEU A 203 -12.87 -6.62 24.63
CA LEU A 203 -13.71 -5.80 23.75
C LEU A 203 -15.16 -5.74 24.23
N TYR A 204 -15.74 -6.88 24.65
CA TYR A 204 -17.10 -6.92 25.20
C TYR A 204 -17.23 -5.99 26.40
N ASP A 205 -16.28 -6.04 27.35
CA ASP A 205 -16.29 -5.19 28.53
C ASP A 205 -16.12 -3.71 28.18
N SER A 206 -15.30 -3.37 27.17
CA SER A 206 -15.16 -2.00 26.70
C SER A 206 -16.43 -1.46 26.06
N LEU A 207 -17.07 -2.22 25.16
CA LEU A 207 -18.33 -1.82 24.52
C LEU A 207 -19.44 -1.64 25.56
N ARG A 208 -19.50 -2.55 26.55
CA ARG A 208 -20.44 -2.46 27.66
C ARG A 208 -20.22 -1.21 28.51
N ALA A 209 -18.97 -0.84 28.78
CA ALA A 209 -18.65 0.38 29.53
C ALA A 209 -19.17 1.63 28.81
N VAL A 210 -19.05 1.71 27.48
CA VAL A 210 -19.62 2.82 26.68
C VAL A 210 -21.13 2.88 26.82
N ILE A 211 -21.82 1.75 26.67
CA ILE A 211 -23.29 1.68 26.76
C ILE A 211 -23.81 2.08 28.15
N ASP A 212 -23.12 1.64 29.20
CA ASP A 212 -23.48 1.98 30.58
C ASP A 212 -23.30 3.49 30.84
N GLU A 213 -22.31 4.13 30.22
CA GLU A 213 -22.07 5.57 30.33
C GLU A 213 -23.07 6.41 29.53
N GLU A 214 -23.41 6.02 28.30
CA GLU A 214 -24.44 6.72 27.49
C GLU A 214 -25.78 6.82 28.25
N LYS A 215 -26.11 5.79 29.04
CA LYS A 215 -27.30 5.79 29.91
C LYS A 215 -27.18 6.77 31.08
N SER A 216 -25.98 7.01 31.60
CA SER A 216 -25.74 7.97 32.69
C SER A 216 -25.69 9.43 32.20
N ASP A 217 -25.10 9.69 31.03
CA ASP A 217 -24.93 11.05 30.49
C ASP A 217 -26.26 11.65 29.98
N GLN A 218 -27.27 10.82 29.69
CA GLN A 218 -28.64 11.27 29.32
C GLN A 218 -29.38 12.03 30.44
N GLN A 219 -28.84 12.10 31.66
CA GLN A 219 -29.46 12.78 32.81
C GLN A 219 -28.81 14.14 33.16
N VAL A 220 -27.75 14.57 32.46
CA VAL A 220 -27.06 15.83 32.74
C VAL A 220 -26.94 16.65 31.45
N SER A 221 -27.95 17.46 31.16
CA SER A 221 -27.83 18.57 30.22
C SER A 221 -27.84 19.87 30.99
N ASP A 222 -26.73 20.60 31.05
CA ASP A 222 -26.75 22.06 30.91
C ASP A 222 -25.35 22.70 30.95
N LEU A 223 -25.20 23.72 30.09
CA LEU A 223 -24.24 24.83 30.14
C LEU A 223 -22.76 24.52 29.89
N ASP A 224 -22.37 24.38 28.62
CA ASP A 224 -21.00 24.70 28.18
C ASP A 224 -20.98 25.27 26.75
N ALA A 225 -20.02 26.17 26.48
CA ALA A 225 -19.88 26.86 25.20
C ALA A 225 -19.66 25.86 24.04
N LYS A 226 -20.42 26.01 22.95
CA LYS A 226 -20.27 25.15 21.75
C LYS A 226 -18.89 25.35 21.13
N ASN A 227 -18.03 24.34 21.20
CA ASN A 227 -16.68 24.37 20.63
C ASN A 227 -16.67 24.25 19.09
N TYR A 228 -17.73 23.67 18.50
CA TYR A 228 -17.85 23.47 17.07
C TYR A 228 -19.24 23.84 16.52
N VAL A 229 -19.36 23.85 15.19
CA VAL A 229 -20.62 24.13 14.47
C VAL A 229 -21.25 22.81 13.99
N GLU A 230 -22.58 22.75 13.94
CA GLU A 230 -23.31 21.60 13.44
C GLU A 230 -23.10 21.45 11.92
N TYR A 231 -23.08 20.20 11.43
CA TYR A 231 -22.92 19.96 10.00
C TYR A 231 -24.22 20.26 9.26
N LEU A 232 -24.09 20.78 8.04
CA LEU A 232 -25.24 21.01 7.19
C LEU A 232 -25.87 19.66 6.75
N PRO A 233 -27.20 19.62 6.58
CA PRO A 233 -27.88 18.45 6.02
C PRO A 233 -27.34 18.05 4.64
N LEU A 234 -27.36 16.75 4.34
CA LEU A 234 -26.76 16.19 3.11
C LEU A 234 -27.33 16.80 1.82
N ASP A 235 -28.63 17.08 1.79
CA ASP A 235 -29.32 17.71 0.65
C ASP A 235 -28.85 19.16 0.42
N VAL A 236 -28.55 19.89 1.50
CA VAL A 236 -27.98 21.24 1.42
C VAL A 236 -26.54 21.19 0.93
N LEU A 237 -25.75 20.23 1.40
CA LEU A 237 -24.38 20.00 0.93
C LEU A 237 -24.36 19.68 -0.57
N GLU A 238 -25.19 18.73 -1.03
CA GLU A 238 -25.29 18.36 -2.45
C GLU A 238 -25.74 19.53 -3.33
N ALA A 239 -26.72 20.32 -2.89
CA ALA A 239 -27.18 21.50 -3.61
C ALA A 239 -26.10 22.59 -3.69
N GLY A 240 -25.35 22.80 -2.60
CA GLY A 240 -24.26 23.76 -2.54
C GLY A 240 -23.04 23.37 -3.37
N ILE A 241 -22.74 22.06 -3.48
CA ILE A 241 -21.70 21.55 -4.39
C ILE A 241 -22.13 21.77 -5.84
N LYS A 242 -23.38 21.45 -6.20
CA LYS A 242 -23.91 21.62 -7.56
C LYS A 242 -23.97 23.09 -8.00
N SER A 243 -24.24 24.01 -7.08
CA SER A 243 -24.24 25.45 -7.37
C SER A 243 -22.84 26.08 -7.40
N GLY A 244 -21.80 25.33 -7.00
CA GLY A 244 -20.43 25.82 -6.91
C GLY A 244 -20.14 26.70 -5.69
N ARG A 245 -21.08 26.79 -4.72
CA ARG A 245 -20.87 27.49 -3.46
C ARG A 245 -19.89 26.74 -2.55
N TYR A 246 -20.00 25.41 -2.52
CA TYR A 246 -19.16 24.55 -1.68
C TYR A 246 -18.20 23.71 -2.51
N TYR A 247 -17.07 23.38 -1.90
CA TYR A 247 -16.01 22.58 -2.50
C TYR A 247 -15.86 21.26 -1.75
N GLN A 248 -15.81 20.15 -2.49
CA GLN A 248 -15.57 18.81 -1.95
C GLN A 248 -14.10 18.40 -2.15
N GLY A 249 -13.54 17.71 -1.16
CA GLY A 249 -12.25 17.05 -1.31
C GLY A 249 -11.84 16.23 -0.10
N CYS A 250 -10.67 15.60 -0.17
CA CYS A 250 -10.10 14.80 0.91
C CYS A 250 -9.29 15.71 1.85
N LEU A 251 -9.54 15.61 3.17
CA LEU A 251 -8.84 16.38 4.18
C LEU A 251 -7.47 15.75 4.50
N ASN A 252 -6.40 16.47 4.19
CA ASN A 252 -5.03 16.09 4.50
C ASN A 252 -4.46 16.97 5.62
N VAL A 253 -4.49 16.47 6.86
CA VAL A 253 -3.86 17.12 8.02
C VAL A 253 -2.33 17.08 7.91
N ASN A 254 -1.67 18.22 8.16
CA ASN A 254 -0.21 18.31 8.15
C ASN A 254 0.39 17.50 9.32
N LYS A 255 1.31 16.55 9.05
CA LYS A 255 1.93 15.71 10.08
C LYS A 255 2.83 16.48 11.05
N HIS A 256 3.39 17.62 10.64
CA HIS A 256 4.28 18.44 11.47
C HIS A 256 3.56 19.61 12.17
N ASN A 257 2.31 19.89 11.77
CA ASN A 257 1.49 21.01 12.24
C ASN A 257 0.03 20.54 12.45
N SER A 258 -0.16 19.39 13.08
CA SER A 258 -1.45 18.67 13.02
C SER A 258 -2.60 19.40 13.71
N GLN A 259 -2.31 20.27 14.69
CA GLN A 259 -3.33 21.08 15.37
C GLN A 259 -3.71 22.33 14.58
N SER A 260 -2.78 22.91 13.82
CA SER A 260 -2.94 24.22 13.18
C SER A 260 -3.21 24.16 11.68
N GLU A 261 -2.75 23.15 10.96
CA GLU A 261 -2.80 23.13 9.49
C GLU A 261 -3.38 21.83 8.91
N ALA A 262 -4.34 21.98 7.99
CA ALA A 262 -4.82 20.91 7.12
C ALA A 262 -5.13 21.46 5.73
N PHE A 263 -5.15 20.60 4.72
CA PHE A 263 -5.38 20.96 3.32
C PHE A 263 -6.49 20.13 2.72
N ILE A 264 -7.26 20.71 1.81
CA ILE A 264 -8.20 19.95 0.98
C ILE A 264 -7.56 19.69 -0.37
N GLN A 265 -7.27 18.41 -0.64
CA GLN A 265 -6.85 17.97 -1.95
C GLN A 265 -8.10 17.64 -2.78
N ARG A 266 -8.28 18.32 -3.92
CA ARG A 266 -9.37 18.02 -4.85
C ARG A 266 -9.12 16.66 -5.50
N GLN A 267 -10.13 15.79 -5.49
CA GLN A 267 -10.08 14.54 -6.24
C GLN A 267 -10.11 14.86 -7.75
N SER A 268 -9.02 14.54 -8.45
CA SER A 268 -8.86 14.80 -9.88
C SER A 268 -9.74 13.90 -10.77
N GLU A 269 -10.38 12.87 -10.21
CA GLU A 269 -11.05 11.82 -10.97
C GLU A 269 -12.47 12.17 -11.45
N ILE A 270 -13.04 13.32 -11.03
CA ILE A 270 -14.38 13.77 -11.47
C ILE A 270 -14.28 14.97 -12.46
N ALA A 271 -13.07 15.32 -12.89
CA ALA A 271 -12.84 16.50 -13.72
C ALA A 271 -12.99 16.23 -15.24
N SER A 272 -14.14 15.70 -15.67
CA SER A 272 -14.59 15.84 -17.07
C SER A 272 -15.66 16.93 -17.24
N SER A 273 -16.16 17.52 -16.14
CA SER A 273 -17.20 18.54 -16.23
C SER A 273 -17.21 19.53 -15.06
N SER A 274 -16.27 20.47 -14.98
CA SER A 274 -16.59 21.82 -14.47
C SER A 274 -15.46 22.82 -14.71
N LYS A 275 -15.82 23.95 -15.35
CA LYS A 275 -15.03 25.18 -15.42
C LYS A 275 -14.96 25.83 -14.03
N SER A 276 -14.11 25.34 -13.14
CA SER A 276 -13.88 25.92 -11.81
C SER A 276 -12.47 26.52 -11.74
N SER A 277 -12.39 27.82 -11.45
CA SER A 277 -11.23 28.71 -11.63
C SER A 277 -10.14 28.64 -10.56
N LEU A 278 -10.18 27.67 -9.64
CA LEU A 278 -9.15 27.50 -8.61
C LEU A 278 -8.30 26.25 -8.88
N ALA A 279 -7.04 26.49 -9.24
CA ALA A 279 -6.02 25.47 -9.50
C ALA A 279 -5.27 25.00 -8.25
N SER A 280 -5.38 25.72 -7.12
CA SER A 280 -4.62 25.48 -5.88
C SER A 280 -5.42 24.75 -4.79
N ASP A 281 -4.69 24.09 -3.88
CA ASP A 281 -5.26 23.44 -2.68
C ASP A 281 -5.85 24.49 -1.70
N ILE A 282 -6.85 24.09 -0.92
CA ILE A 282 -7.52 24.96 0.07
C ILE A 282 -6.92 24.69 1.47
N LEU A 283 -6.45 25.73 2.14
CA LEU A 283 -5.90 25.67 3.50
C LEU A 283 -7.02 25.79 4.56
N ILE A 284 -7.02 24.88 5.53
CA ILE A 284 -7.90 24.88 6.71
C ILE A 284 -7.04 25.10 7.95
N GLN A 285 -7.25 26.25 8.61
CA GLN A 285 -6.46 26.64 9.78
C GLN A 285 -7.18 26.36 11.09
N GLY A 286 -6.51 25.64 11.98
CA GLY A 286 -6.97 25.33 13.33
C GLY A 286 -8.04 24.24 13.39
N MET A 287 -8.22 23.66 14.58
CA MET A 287 -9.20 22.60 14.81
C MET A 287 -10.64 23.08 14.63
N VAL A 288 -10.95 24.33 14.99
CA VAL A 288 -12.31 24.89 14.90
C VAL A 288 -12.81 24.89 13.45
N ASN A 289 -12.01 25.41 12.50
CA ASN A 289 -12.37 25.43 11.08
C ASN A 289 -12.33 24.04 10.44
N ARG A 290 -11.58 23.10 11.02
CA ARG A 290 -11.63 21.68 10.63
C ARG A 290 -12.94 21.01 11.03
N ASN A 291 -13.63 21.58 12.02
CA ASN A 291 -14.97 21.19 12.45
C ASN A 291 -15.16 19.68 12.60
N ARG A 292 -14.48 19.07 13.59
CA ARG A 292 -14.56 17.63 13.93
C ARG A 292 -14.28 16.67 12.75
N ALA A 293 -13.62 17.11 11.67
CA ALA A 293 -13.13 16.24 10.61
C ALA A 293 -11.70 15.76 10.89
N ILE A 294 -11.37 14.55 10.47
CA ILE A 294 -10.05 13.95 10.68
C ILE A 294 -9.33 13.67 9.35
N HIS A 295 -8.04 13.34 9.44
CA HIS A 295 -7.22 13.01 8.27
C HIS A 295 -7.85 11.88 7.43
N GLY A 296 -8.01 12.14 6.13
CA GLY A 296 -8.59 11.23 5.14
C GLY A 296 -10.11 11.34 4.98
N ASP A 297 -10.82 12.12 5.80
CA ASP A 297 -12.25 12.35 5.62
C ASP A 297 -12.54 13.05 4.27
N ILE A 298 -13.63 12.66 3.60
CA ILE A 298 -14.16 13.41 2.46
C ILE A 298 -15.11 14.48 2.99
N VAL A 299 -14.69 15.74 2.86
CA VAL A 299 -15.33 16.89 3.49
C VAL A 299 -15.84 17.89 2.47
N VAL A 300 -16.76 18.73 2.92
CA VAL A 300 -17.31 19.87 2.17
C VAL A 300 -16.89 21.16 2.88
N VAL A 301 -16.34 22.09 2.10
CA VAL A 301 -15.74 23.33 2.59
C VAL A 301 -16.39 24.55 1.95
N GLU A 302 -16.60 25.58 2.78
CA GLU A 302 -16.94 26.93 2.35
C GLU A 302 -15.69 27.83 2.44
N LEU A 303 -15.40 28.55 1.36
CA LEU A 303 -14.25 29.46 1.32
C LEU A 303 -14.52 30.73 2.14
N PHE A 304 -13.48 31.21 2.80
CA PHE A 304 -13.51 32.54 3.39
C PHE A 304 -13.35 33.62 2.31
N PRO A 305 -13.80 34.86 2.59
CA PRO A 305 -13.47 36.02 1.76
C PRO A 305 -11.96 36.17 1.56
N LYS A 306 -11.54 36.62 0.37
CA LYS A 306 -10.11 36.78 0.00
C LYS A 306 -9.23 37.49 1.04
N PRO A 307 -9.69 38.53 1.77
CA PRO A 307 -8.88 39.16 2.81
C PRO A 307 -8.50 38.26 4.00
N MET A 308 -9.19 37.13 4.19
CA MET A 308 -8.93 36.15 5.25
C MET A 308 -8.06 34.99 4.78
N TRP A 309 -7.59 35.03 3.53
CA TRP A 309 -6.66 34.05 2.99
C TRP A 309 -5.29 34.22 3.65
N LYS A 310 -4.62 33.10 3.93
CA LYS A 310 -3.34 33.06 4.66
C LYS A 310 -2.36 32.11 3.98
N GLY A 311 -1.06 32.28 4.27
CA GLY A 311 0.00 31.38 3.82
C GLY A 311 0.24 30.19 4.75
N LYS A 312 1.08 29.25 4.30
CA LYS A 312 1.57 28.10 5.07
C LYS A 312 2.70 28.53 6.01
N SER A 313 2.86 27.88 7.16
CA SER A 313 4.03 28.11 8.01
C SER A 313 5.33 27.59 7.34
N THR A 314 6.40 28.38 7.40
CA THR A 314 7.75 28.01 6.89
C THR A 314 8.69 27.49 7.98
N ALA A 315 8.26 27.48 9.24
CA ALA A 315 9.06 27.05 10.39
C ALA A 315 9.09 25.52 10.54
N LEU A 316 10.22 25.00 11.04
CA LEU A 316 10.34 23.64 11.55
C LEU A 316 9.64 23.55 12.91
N ASN A 317 8.67 22.66 13.05
CA ASN A 317 7.97 22.46 14.31
C ASN A 317 8.09 21.01 14.76
N THR A 318 8.14 20.82 16.08
CA THR A 318 7.87 19.52 16.70
C THR A 318 6.39 19.46 17.07
N ASN A 319 5.77 18.28 17.03
CA ASN A 319 4.34 18.13 17.35
C ASN A 319 4.00 18.42 18.83
N GLU A 320 5.02 18.67 19.67
CA GLU A 320 4.89 19.07 21.07
C GLU A 320 4.84 20.59 21.27
N ASP A 321 5.04 21.39 20.21
CA ASP A 321 5.07 22.85 20.27
C ASP A 321 3.65 23.44 20.19
N THR A 322 3.09 23.83 21.33
CA THR A 322 1.71 24.34 21.47
C THR A 322 1.56 25.86 21.36
N GLN A 323 2.62 26.62 21.02
CA GLN A 323 2.57 28.09 21.06
C GLN A 323 2.40 28.77 19.69
N ASP A 324 1.43 29.69 19.65
CA ASP A 324 1.11 30.64 18.58
C ASP A 324 2.02 31.89 18.69
N ASN A 325 3.30 31.77 18.37
CA ASN A 325 4.13 32.95 18.10
C ASN A 325 3.98 33.36 16.63
N GLU A 326 4.09 34.66 16.31
CA GLU A 326 3.97 35.21 14.95
C GLU A 326 4.85 34.43 13.96
N ARG A 327 4.21 33.62 13.11
CA ARG A 327 4.90 32.70 12.20
C ARG A 327 5.09 33.38 10.86
N GLU A 328 6.31 33.35 10.33
CA GLU A 328 6.55 33.66 8.92
C GLU A 328 5.76 32.68 8.05
N THR A 329 5.03 33.22 7.06
CA THR A 329 4.15 32.44 6.19
C THR A 329 4.56 32.56 4.73
N SER A 330 4.29 31.50 3.95
CA SER A 330 4.46 31.48 2.51
C SER A 330 3.47 32.42 1.79
N ASP A 331 3.49 32.39 0.45
CA ASP A 331 2.46 33.02 -0.38
C ASP A 331 1.04 32.64 0.06
N VAL A 332 0.13 33.60 -0.11
CA VAL A 332 -1.28 33.53 0.32
C VAL A 332 -2.03 32.45 -0.47
N LEU A 333 -2.70 31.54 0.24
CA LEU A 333 -3.50 30.47 -0.34
C LEU A 333 -4.99 30.64 -0.02
N PRO A 334 -5.89 30.11 -0.86
CA PRO A 334 -7.32 30.05 -0.53
C PRO A 334 -7.55 29.37 0.82
N THR A 335 -8.28 30.03 1.73
CA THR A 335 -8.64 29.47 3.04
C THR A 335 -10.13 29.21 3.15
N GLY A 336 -10.52 28.24 3.98
CA GLY A 336 -11.92 27.91 4.23
C GLY A 336 -12.15 27.15 5.54
N HIS A 337 -13.40 26.75 5.76
CA HIS A 337 -13.81 25.93 6.89
C HIS A 337 -14.77 24.80 6.46
N VAL A 338 -14.73 23.70 7.21
CA VAL A 338 -15.53 22.50 6.95
C VAL A 338 -16.96 22.70 7.44
N VAL A 339 -17.91 22.57 6.52
CA VAL A 339 -19.36 22.70 6.77
C VAL A 339 -20.07 21.35 6.84
N GLY A 340 -19.43 20.28 6.39
CA GLY A 340 -19.98 18.92 6.43
C GLY A 340 -18.96 17.84 6.08
N VAL A 341 -19.26 16.60 6.48
CA VAL A 341 -18.46 15.41 6.17
C VAL A 341 -19.32 14.42 5.40
N LEU A 342 -18.95 14.13 4.15
CA LEU A 342 -19.68 13.20 3.27
C LEU A 342 -19.32 11.75 3.59
N GLN A 343 -18.04 11.49 3.84
CA GLN A 343 -17.52 10.18 4.14
C GLN A 343 -16.45 10.27 5.23
N ARG A 344 -16.63 9.47 6.28
CA ARG A 344 -15.65 9.31 7.36
C ARG A 344 -14.58 8.30 6.97
N ASN A 345 -13.35 8.56 7.37
CA ASN A 345 -12.20 7.67 7.26
C ASN A 345 -11.79 7.13 8.65
N TRP A 346 -12.78 6.82 9.49
CA TRP A 346 -12.57 6.22 10.79
C TRP A 346 -12.12 4.77 10.63
N ARG A 347 -11.08 4.39 11.36
CA ARG A 347 -10.48 3.06 11.34
C ARG A 347 -10.04 2.67 12.75
N ASP A 348 -9.40 1.52 12.86
CA ASP A 348 -8.64 1.18 14.06
C ASP A 348 -7.41 2.08 14.15
N TYR A 349 -7.25 2.72 15.32
CA TYR A 349 -6.12 3.58 15.63
C TYR A 349 -5.29 2.93 16.73
N MET A 350 -3.98 2.91 16.54
CA MET A 350 -3.05 2.61 17.61
C MET A 350 -2.97 3.80 18.54
N ALA A 351 -3.02 3.56 19.84
CA ALA A 351 -2.94 4.59 20.86
C ALA A 351 -2.20 4.09 22.10
N THR A 352 -1.79 5.02 22.95
CA THR A 352 -1.28 4.75 24.30
C THR A 352 -1.96 5.68 25.29
N PHE A 353 -1.93 5.33 26.57
CA PHE A 353 -2.33 6.23 27.63
C PHE A 353 -1.38 7.43 27.69
N SER A 354 -1.91 8.65 27.85
CA SER A 354 -1.08 9.86 28.02
C SER A 354 -0.22 9.76 29.30
N GLU A 355 0.96 10.38 29.35
CA GLU A 355 1.77 10.48 30.58
C GLU A 355 1.11 11.40 31.63
N GLU A 356 0.38 12.40 31.16
CA GLU A 356 -0.42 13.34 31.95
C GLU A 356 -1.73 12.71 32.44
N ILE A 357 -1.71 11.50 33.00
CA ILE A 357 -2.87 10.95 33.71
C ILE A 357 -3.05 11.80 34.97
N GLN A 358 -3.73 12.93 34.86
CA GLN A 358 -4.14 13.70 36.02
C GLN A 358 -4.89 12.73 36.94
N ILE A 359 -4.37 12.58 38.16
CA ILE A 359 -4.89 11.76 39.27
C ILE A 359 -6.33 12.17 39.68
N GLN A 360 -6.94 13.15 39.01
CA GLN A 360 -8.22 13.75 39.37
C GLN A 360 -9.47 12.90 39.04
N SER A 361 -9.35 11.76 38.37
CA SER A 361 -10.50 10.94 37.97
C SER A 361 -10.49 9.51 38.53
N GLN A 362 -10.22 9.31 39.82
CA GLN A 362 -10.60 8.03 40.46
C GLN A 362 -12.14 7.83 40.54
N LYS A 363 -12.94 8.86 40.20
CA LYS A 363 -14.41 8.79 40.15
C LYS A 363 -15.01 8.65 38.75
N SER A 364 -14.28 8.90 37.67
CA SER A 364 -14.78 8.72 36.30
C SER A 364 -13.84 7.83 35.49
N ASN A 365 -14.38 6.80 34.86
CA ASN A 365 -13.60 5.84 34.06
C ASN A 365 -13.13 6.41 32.70
N LYS A 366 -13.26 7.73 32.49
CA LYS A 366 -12.95 8.42 31.23
C LYS A 366 -11.50 8.85 31.20
N VAL A 367 -10.74 8.35 30.22
CA VAL A 367 -9.31 8.65 30.05
C VAL A 367 -9.04 9.09 28.62
N LEU A 368 -8.08 10.01 28.45
CA LEU A 368 -7.58 10.39 27.12
C LEU A 368 -6.42 9.50 26.72
N VAL A 369 -6.51 8.93 25.52
CA VAL A 369 -5.42 8.20 24.87
C VAL A 369 -4.88 9.02 23.71
N ALA A 370 -3.57 8.92 23.51
CA ALA A 370 -2.84 9.58 22.43
C ALA A 370 -2.67 8.59 21.27
N PRO A 371 -3.24 8.86 20.08
CA PRO A 371 -3.00 8.04 18.90
C PRO A 371 -1.53 8.10 18.45
N TRP A 372 -1.07 7.02 17.82
CA TRP A 372 0.26 6.91 17.23
C TRP A 372 0.50 7.99 16.16
N ASP A 373 -0.49 8.18 15.28
CA ASP A 373 -0.46 9.20 14.25
C ASP A 373 -0.86 10.58 14.81
N TYR A 374 0.10 11.50 14.86
CA TYR A 374 -0.09 12.89 15.29
C TYR A 374 -1.23 13.64 14.56
N ARG A 375 -1.63 13.18 13.37
CA ARG A 375 -2.72 13.78 12.59
C ARG A 375 -4.10 13.49 13.19
N ILE A 376 -4.19 12.50 14.07
CA ILE A 376 -5.42 12.11 14.77
C ILE A 376 -5.43 12.77 16.16
N PRO A 377 -6.51 13.46 16.54
CA PRO A 377 -6.61 14.08 17.87
C PRO A 377 -6.67 13.02 18.98
N ARG A 378 -6.33 13.41 20.22
CA ARG A 378 -6.50 12.55 21.40
C ARG A 378 -7.94 12.03 21.47
N ILE A 379 -8.12 10.76 21.83
CA ILE A 379 -9.43 10.08 21.87
C ILE A 379 -9.79 9.84 23.33
N ARG A 380 -11.04 10.12 23.71
CA ARG A 380 -11.57 9.80 25.03
C ARG A 380 -12.14 8.38 25.01
N ILE A 381 -11.65 7.52 25.90
CA ILE A 381 -12.16 6.16 26.07
C ILE A 381 -12.59 5.92 27.52
N SER A 382 -13.46 4.93 27.70
CA SER A 382 -13.96 4.53 29.02
C SER A 382 -13.47 3.13 29.36
N THR A 383 -12.62 3.01 30.38
CA THR A 383 -12.02 1.72 30.75
C THR A 383 -11.71 1.61 32.24
N ARG A 384 -11.84 0.40 32.77
CA ARG A 384 -11.46 0.04 34.15
C ARG A 384 -10.05 -0.57 34.24
N GLN A 385 -9.42 -0.87 33.11
CA GLN A 385 -8.16 -1.62 33.01
C GLN A 385 -6.93 -0.71 32.84
N ILE A 386 -6.98 0.53 33.34
CA ILE A 386 -5.93 1.55 33.11
C ILE A 386 -4.57 1.06 33.59
N ASP A 387 -4.50 0.48 34.79
CA ASP A 387 -3.22 0.09 35.39
C ASP A 387 -2.54 -1.07 34.64
N SER A 388 -3.31 -2.03 34.10
CA SER A 388 -2.75 -3.13 33.31
C SER A 388 -2.35 -2.72 31.89
N LEU A 389 -3.03 -1.74 31.31
CA LEU A 389 -2.83 -1.35 29.90
C LEU A 389 -1.95 -0.12 29.75
N ARG A 390 -1.53 0.51 30.85
CA ARG A 390 -0.77 1.77 30.86
C ARG A 390 0.42 1.73 29.91
N ASP A 391 1.26 0.70 30.03
CA ASP A 391 2.52 0.56 29.27
C ASP A 391 2.38 -0.28 27.99
N HIS A 392 1.15 -0.42 27.50
CA HIS A 392 0.86 -1.19 26.29
C HIS A 392 0.46 -0.28 25.13
N ARG A 393 0.80 -0.72 23.91
CA ARG A 393 0.19 -0.24 22.67
C ARG A 393 -1.22 -0.84 22.59
N ILE A 394 -2.24 0.01 22.53
CA ILE A 394 -3.65 -0.42 22.49
C ILE A 394 -4.30 0.01 21.17
N VAL A 395 -5.29 -0.75 20.73
CA VAL A 395 -6.13 -0.44 19.57
C VAL A 395 -7.42 0.22 20.08
N VAL A 396 -7.76 1.36 19.50
CA VAL A 396 -8.99 2.10 19.82
C VAL A 396 -9.76 2.46 18.55
N ARG A 397 -11.08 2.57 18.67
CA ARG A 397 -11.98 2.94 17.59
C ARG A 397 -12.82 4.15 17.99
N ILE A 398 -13.01 5.09 17.07
CA ILE A 398 -13.82 6.29 17.30
C ILE A 398 -15.29 5.96 17.06
N ASP A 399 -16.14 6.29 18.03
CA ASP A 399 -17.59 6.05 17.99
C ASP A 399 -18.37 7.30 17.59
N SER A 400 -18.04 8.42 18.21
CA SER A 400 -18.75 9.69 18.03
C SER A 400 -17.87 10.89 18.33
N TRP A 401 -18.30 12.07 17.87
CA TRP A 401 -17.66 13.32 18.24
C TRP A 401 -18.70 14.43 18.38
N ASP A 402 -19.04 14.71 19.64
CA ASP A 402 -20.04 15.71 20.01
C ASP A 402 -19.59 17.14 19.73
N ILE A 403 -20.55 18.00 19.42
CA ILE A 403 -20.34 19.41 19.10
C ILE A 403 -19.73 20.22 20.26
N ASN A 404 -19.99 19.81 21.50
CA ASN A 404 -19.48 20.45 22.71
C ASN A 404 -18.13 19.84 23.17
N SER A 405 -17.73 18.70 22.61
CA SER A 405 -16.50 18.01 23.04
C SER A 405 -15.31 18.40 22.17
N MET A 406 -14.20 18.77 22.80
CA MET A 406 -12.91 19.00 22.12
C MET A 406 -12.29 17.73 21.55
N TYR A 407 -12.65 16.55 22.10
CA TYR A 407 -12.10 15.26 21.74
C TYR A 407 -13.19 14.29 21.28
N PRO A 408 -12.93 13.40 20.30
CA PRO A 408 -13.83 12.31 19.98
C PRO A 408 -13.95 11.32 21.13
N ASN A 409 -15.11 10.66 21.24
CA ASN A 409 -15.33 9.51 22.10
C ASN A 409 -15.09 8.23 21.30
N GLY A 410 -14.53 7.22 21.96
CA GLY A 410 -14.24 5.93 21.38
C GLY A 410 -14.16 4.83 22.43
N HIS A 411 -13.84 3.63 21.99
CA HIS A 411 -13.69 2.46 22.85
C HIS A 411 -12.40 1.69 22.56
N PHE A 412 -11.99 0.88 23.54
CA PHE A 412 -10.86 -0.02 23.45
C PHE A 412 -11.27 -1.30 22.71
N VAL A 413 -10.41 -1.74 21.78
CA VAL A 413 -10.63 -2.97 21.00
C VAL A 413 -9.75 -4.11 21.51
N ARG A 414 -8.42 -3.90 21.55
CA ARG A 414 -7.46 -4.92 22.00
C ARG A 414 -6.11 -4.32 22.38
N SER A 415 -5.34 -5.06 23.17
CA SER A 415 -3.94 -4.73 23.48
C SER A 415 -3.01 -5.45 22.50
N LEU A 416 -2.01 -4.76 21.96
CA LEU A 416 -0.99 -5.38 21.10
C LEU A 416 0.19 -5.93 21.90
N GLY A 417 0.65 -5.21 22.92
CA GLY A 417 1.84 -5.58 23.68
C GLY A 417 2.52 -4.38 24.33
N VAL A 418 3.63 -4.63 25.01
CA VAL A 418 4.39 -3.61 25.75
C VAL A 418 5.09 -2.66 24.78
N ILE A 419 5.09 -1.37 25.12
CA ILE A 419 5.77 -0.30 24.36
C ILE A 419 7.28 -0.57 24.28
N GLY A 420 7.87 -0.38 23.10
CA GLY A 420 9.31 -0.59 22.87
C GLY A 420 9.73 -2.03 22.57
N ASN A 421 8.84 -3.02 22.75
CA ASN A 421 9.11 -4.37 22.27
C ASN A 421 9.01 -4.42 20.74
N LEU A 422 10.00 -5.02 20.07
CA LEU A 422 10.11 -5.06 18.61
C LEU A 422 8.84 -5.62 17.93
N ASP A 423 8.31 -6.75 18.41
CA ASP A 423 7.11 -7.36 17.82
C ASP A 423 5.87 -6.46 17.99
N THR A 424 5.77 -5.75 19.11
CA THR A 424 4.70 -4.77 19.36
C THR A 424 4.82 -3.58 18.39
N GLU A 425 6.00 -3.02 18.22
CA GLU A 425 6.23 -1.84 17.36
C GLU A 425 6.02 -2.20 15.87
N ILE A 426 6.47 -3.39 15.44
CA ILE A 426 6.18 -3.91 14.09
C ILE A 426 4.68 -4.13 13.88
N SER A 427 3.98 -4.72 14.85
CA SER A 427 2.53 -4.89 14.80
C SER A 427 1.79 -3.54 14.75
N THR A 428 2.32 -2.53 15.44
CA THR A 428 1.80 -1.15 15.45
C THR A 428 1.91 -0.52 14.06
N ILE A 429 3.08 -0.64 13.40
CA ILE A 429 3.30 -0.18 12.02
C ILE A 429 2.32 -0.85 11.06
N MET A 430 2.17 -2.18 11.14
CA MET A 430 1.25 -2.92 10.28
C MET A 430 -0.21 -2.44 10.43
N LEU A 431 -0.67 -2.27 11.67
CA LEU A 431 -2.05 -1.84 11.94
C LEU A 431 -2.31 -0.41 11.45
N GLU A 432 -1.38 0.53 11.69
CA GLU A 432 -1.53 1.92 11.27
C GLU A 432 -1.68 2.09 9.76
N HIS A 433 -1.01 1.24 8.98
CA HIS A 433 -1.16 1.19 7.52
C HIS A 433 -2.31 0.27 7.06
N SER A 434 -3.15 -0.21 7.97
CA SER A 434 -4.28 -1.12 7.68
C SER A 434 -3.83 -2.39 6.93
N LEU A 435 -2.66 -2.92 7.28
CA LEU A 435 -2.11 -4.16 6.78
C LEU A 435 -2.46 -5.28 7.74
N PHE A 436 -3.26 -6.23 7.26
CA PHE A 436 -3.73 -7.37 8.04
C PHE A 436 -3.19 -8.65 7.40
N ALA A 437 -2.35 -9.37 8.14
CA ALA A 437 -1.71 -10.60 7.69
C ALA A 437 -1.69 -11.62 8.84
N PRO A 438 -2.86 -12.11 9.29
CA PRO A 438 -2.93 -13.17 10.29
C PRO A 438 -2.32 -14.47 9.74
N PRO A 439 -2.02 -15.46 10.58
CA PRO A 439 -1.69 -16.80 10.10
C PRO A 439 -2.78 -17.35 9.17
N PHE A 440 -2.37 -18.13 8.16
CA PHE A 440 -3.33 -18.80 7.28
C PHE A 440 -4.10 -19.86 8.05
N THR A 441 -5.42 -19.90 7.84
CA THR A 441 -6.33 -20.84 8.51
C THR A 441 -6.19 -22.27 7.96
N ASP A 442 -6.55 -23.26 8.77
CA ASP A 442 -6.56 -24.67 8.34
C ASP A 442 -7.44 -24.90 7.10
N SER A 443 -8.56 -24.18 6.98
CA SER A 443 -9.45 -24.25 5.81
C SER A 443 -8.77 -23.76 4.53
N GLN A 444 -7.95 -22.70 4.62
CA GLN A 444 -7.14 -22.23 3.49
C GLN A 444 -6.06 -23.25 3.13
N LEU A 445 -5.36 -23.80 4.13
CA LEU A 445 -4.29 -24.78 3.92
C LEU A 445 -4.81 -26.11 3.32
N LYS A 446 -6.05 -26.52 3.65
CA LYS A 446 -6.70 -27.70 3.08
C LYS A 446 -6.99 -27.58 1.57
N GLU A 447 -7.07 -26.37 1.00
CA GLU A 447 -7.21 -26.17 -0.44
C GLU A 447 -5.93 -26.46 -1.23
N LEU A 448 -4.79 -26.50 -0.53
CA LEU A 448 -3.47 -26.61 -1.13
C LEU A 448 -3.04 -28.08 -1.26
N PRO A 449 -2.27 -28.42 -2.30
CA PRO A 449 -1.61 -29.71 -2.34
C PRO A 449 -0.62 -29.85 -1.16
N SER A 450 -0.60 -31.04 -0.55
CA SER A 450 0.40 -31.36 0.46
C SER A 450 1.74 -31.70 -0.21
N ASN A 451 2.82 -31.02 0.20
CA ASN A 451 4.18 -31.45 -0.10
C ASN A 451 4.90 -31.77 1.20
N ARG A 452 5.09 -33.07 1.49
CA ARG A 452 5.78 -33.54 2.69
C ARG A 452 6.88 -34.53 2.31
N PRO A 453 7.97 -34.67 3.09
CA PRO A 453 9.02 -35.65 2.78
C PRO A 453 8.51 -37.08 2.55
N ASN A 454 7.47 -37.48 3.30
CA ASN A 454 6.86 -38.82 3.21
C ASN A 454 5.74 -38.93 2.15
N ALA A 455 5.32 -37.80 1.57
CA ALA A 455 4.28 -37.70 0.55
C ALA A 455 4.58 -36.48 -0.33
N PRO A 456 5.61 -36.56 -1.19
CA PRO A 456 6.02 -35.43 -2.01
C PRO A 456 4.94 -35.12 -3.05
N TRP A 457 4.76 -33.84 -3.33
CA TRP A 457 3.92 -33.42 -4.44
C TRP A 457 4.57 -33.82 -5.77
N VAL A 458 3.76 -34.38 -6.66
CA VAL A 458 4.20 -34.81 -7.99
C VAL A 458 3.38 -34.07 -9.04
N MET A 459 4.05 -33.63 -10.10
CA MET A 459 3.40 -32.98 -11.23
C MET A 459 2.42 -33.95 -11.92
N ASP A 460 1.20 -33.50 -12.17
CA ASP A 460 0.20 -34.26 -12.93
C ASP A 460 0.65 -34.48 -14.38
N PRO A 461 0.83 -35.73 -14.85
CA PRO A 461 1.22 -36.03 -16.22
C PRO A 461 0.30 -35.40 -17.26
N LYS A 462 -1.01 -35.31 -16.99
CA LYS A 462 -1.98 -34.69 -17.91
C LYS A 462 -1.77 -33.19 -18.07
N GLU A 463 -1.20 -32.54 -17.06
CA GLU A 463 -0.87 -31.13 -17.12
C GLU A 463 0.47 -30.88 -17.79
N ILE A 464 1.43 -31.81 -17.67
CA ILE A 464 2.69 -31.77 -18.42
C ILE A 464 2.40 -31.82 -19.94
N GLU A 465 1.51 -32.71 -20.39
CA GLU A 465 1.15 -32.87 -21.81
C GLU A 465 0.55 -31.59 -22.44
N LYS A 466 -0.12 -30.75 -21.64
CA LYS A 466 -0.71 -29.48 -22.10
C LYS A 466 0.28 -28.33 -22.15
N ARG A 467 1.48 -28.50 -21.59
CA ARG A 467 2.49 -27.46 -21.41
C ARG A 467 3.66 -27.68 -22.35
N ARG A 468 4.31 -26.58 -22.75
CA ARG A 468 5.56 -26.68 -23.51
C ARG A 468 6.69 -27.10 -22.56
N ASP A 469 7.29 -28.25 -22.78
CA ASP A 469 8.38 -28.77 -21.96
C ASP A 469 9.72 -28.17 -22.38
N LEU A 470 10.37 -27.45 -21.45
CA LEU A 470 11.65 -26.79 -21.67
C LEU A 470 12.80 -27.44 -20.89
N ARG A 471 12.53 -28.47 -20.08
CA ARG A 471 13.49 -29.04 -19.11
C ARG A 471 14.79 -29.54 -19.74
N SER A 472 14.71 -30.11 -20.95
CA SER A 472 15.87 -30.66 -21.66
C SER A 472 16.44 -29.72 -22.73
N SER A 473 15.65 -28.75 -23.18
CA SER A 473 15.98 -27.92 -24.34
C SER A 473 16.58 -26.56 -24.00
N HIS A 474 16.44 -26.11 -22.74
CA HIS A 474 16.88 -24.80 -22.29
C HIS A 474 17.71 -24.91 -21.02
N LEU A 475 18.78 -24.12 -20.95
CA LEU A 475 19.44 -23.82 -19.70
C LEU A 475 18.65 -22.71 -19.00
N VAL A 476 17.90 -23.09 -17.97
CA VAL A 476 17.09 -22.17 -17.16
C VAL A 476 17.80 -21.92 -15.82
N PHE A 477 17.88 -20.68 -15.35
CA PHE A 477 18.47 -20.34 -14.06
C PHE A 477 17.85 -19.06 -13.47
N SER A 478 18.00 -18.84 -12.16
CA SER A 478 17.60 -17.59 -11.49
C SER A 478 18.81 -16.79 -10.99
N ILE A 479 18.61 -15.48 -10.80
CA ILE A 479 19.58 -14.58 -10.15
C ILE A 479 18.83 -13.72 -9.14
N ASP A 480 19.09 -13.93 -7.86
CA ASP A 480 18.29 -13.39 -6.76
C ASP A 480 19.17 -12.75 -5.65
N PRO A 481 18.58 -11.99 -4.70
CA PRO A 481 19.30 -11.63 -3.48
C PRO A 481 19.72 -12.87 -2.68
N LYS A 482 20.85 -12.78 -1.98
CA LYS A 482 21.26 -13.81 -1.02
C LYS A 482 20.16 -14.02 0.03
N GLY A 483 19.74 -15.27 0.24
CA GLY A 483 18.66 -15.62 1.18
C GLY A 483 17.24 -15.50 0.60
N CYS A 484 17.07 -15.21 -0.69
CA CYS A 484 15.75 -15.26 -1.35
C CYS A 484 15.17 -16.68 -1.25
N GLU A 485 13.90 -16.82 -0.87
CA GLU A 485 13.19 -18.11 -0.79
C GLU A 485 12.08 -18.22 -1.83
N ASP A 486 11.47 -17.09 -2.17
CA ASP A 486 10.37 -16.88 -3.10
C ASP A 486 10.89 -16.49 -4.50
N VAL A 487 11.46 -17.46 -5.22
CA VAL A 487 12.00 -17.25 -6.57
C VAL A 487 10.85 -17.20 -7.58
N ASP A 488 10.45 -16.00 -7.97
CA ASP A 488 9.38 -15.75 -8.94
C ASP A 488 9.81 -15.99 -10.39
N ASP A 489 11.05 -15.64 -10.73
CA ASP A 489 11.53 -15.55 -12.10
C ASP A 489 12.80 -16.35 -12.39
N THR A 490 12.87 -16.88 -13.60
CA THR A 490 14.05 -17.53 -14.16
C THR A 490 14.22 -17.10 -15.62
N LEU A 491 15.45 -17.19 -16.10
CA LEU A 491 15.84 -16.77 -17.44
C LEU A 491 16.44 -17.95 -18.23
N SER A 492 16.28 -17.91 -19.55
CA SER A 492 17.04 -18.74 -20.47
C SER A 492 17.44 -17.95 -21.70
N ILE A 493 18.58 -18.34 -22.30
CA ILE A 493 19.06 -17.73 -23.53
C ILE A 493 19.75 -18.79 -24.40
N ARG A 494 19.48 -18.77 -25.70
CA ARG A 494 20.12 -19.67 -26.67
C ARG A 494 20.31 -19.03 -28.02
N SER A 495 21.31 -19.50 -28.76
CA SER A 495 21.49 -19.16 -30.17
C SER A 495 20.63 -20.07 -31.05
N LEU A 496 19.99 -19.49 -32.06
CA LEU A 496 19.22 -20.16 -33.09
C LEU A 496 19.98 -20.16 -34.42
N SER A 497 19.46 -20.90 -35.40
CA SER A 497 20.01 -20.90 -36.77
C SER A 497 19.95 -19.49 -37.39
N GLY A 498 20.98 -19.13 -38.15
CA GLY A 498 21.06 -17.84 -38.85
C GLY A 498 21.42 -16.66 -37.95
N GLY A 499 22.10 -16.89 -36.82
CA GLY A 499 22.57 -15.83 -35.92
C GLY A 499 21.48 -15.21 -35.03
N ARG A 500 20.24 -15.73 -35.10
CA ARG A 500 19.13 -15.31 -34.25
C ARG A 500 19.34 -15.76 -32.81
N ILE A 501 18.70 -15.06 -31.87
CA ILE A 501 18.79 -15.36 -30.44
C ILE A 501 17.38 -15.59 -29.90
N GLU A 502 17.24 -16.57 -29.02
CA GLU A 502 16.02 -16.76 -28.25
C GLU A 502 16.26 -16.36 -26.80
N LEU A 503 15.43 -15.46 -26.29
CA LEU A 503 15.40 -15.05 -24.89
C LEU A 503 14.11 -15.57 -24.25
N GLY A 504 14.22 -16.29 -23.13
CA GLY A 504 13.09 -16.75 -22.34
C GLY A 504 13.06 -16.10 -20.96
N VAL A 505 11.90 -15.56 -20.58
CA VAL A 505 11.57 -15.20 -19.20
C VAL A 505 10.49 -16.15 -18.72
N HIS A 506 10.75 -16.89 -17.63
CA HIS A 506 9.84 -17.91 -17.10
C HIS A 506 9.48 -17.57 -15.66
N ILE A 507 8.19 -17.38 -15.42
CA ILE A 507 7.62 -16.90 -14.16
C ILE A 507 6.82 -18.00 -13.48
N ALA A 508 6.86 -18.10 -12.15
CA ALA A 508 6.09 -19.05 -11.37
C ALA A 508 4.60 -19.10 -11.75
N ASP A 509 4.04 -20.28 -12.05
CA ASP A 509 2.61 -20.41 -12.40
C ASP A 509 1.70 -20.56 -11.18
N VAL A 510 1.58 -19.48 -10.40
CA VAL A 510 0.71 -19.43 -9.21
C VAL A 510 -0.75 -19.71 -9.55
N THR A 511 -1.22 -19.32 -10.75
CA THR A 511 -2.62 -19.51 -11.17
C THR A 511 -3.04 -20.97 -11.34
N TYR A 512 -2.07 -21.88 -11.45
CA TYR A 512 -2.34 -23.31 -11.41
C TYR A 512 -2.86 -23.74 -10.03
N PHE A 513 -2.23 -23.27 -8.95
CA PHE A 513 -2.56 -23.64 -7.58
C PHE A 513 -3.69 -22.79 -6.99
N VAL A 514 -3.71 -21.49 -7.27
CA VAL A 514 -4.69 -20.55 -6.68
C VAL A 514 -5.86 -20.31 -7.63
N LYS A 515 -6.96 -21.05 -7.42
CA LYS A 515 -8.17 -20.97 -8.24
C LYS A 515 -9.01 -19.72 -7.92
N PRO A 516 -9.60 -19.04 -8.92
CA PRO A 516 -10.49 -17.91 -8.69
C PRO A 516 -11.62 -18.26 -7.70
N GLY A 517 -11.83 -17.40 -6.69
CA GLY A 517 -12.91 -17.55 -5.72
C GLY A 517 -12.70 -18.59 -4.60
N SER A 518 -11.53 -19.24 -4.54
CA SER A 518 -11.07 -20.05 -3.41
C SER A 518 -10.79 -19.19 -2.16
N LEU A 519 -10.67 -19.81 -0.97
CA LEU A 519 -10.29 -19.10 0.26
C LEU A 519 -8.88 -18.51 0.16
N THR A 520 -7.97 -19.23 -0.50
CA THR A 520 -6.60 -18.78 -0.77
C THR A 520 -6.59 -17.57 -1.72
N ASP A 521 -7.42 -17.56 -2.77
CA ASP A 521 -7.57 -16.43 -3.68
C ASP A 521 -8.18 -15.19 -2.99
N ALA A 522 -9.18 -15.40 -2.12
CA ALA A 522 -9.78 -14.34 -1.31
C ALA A 522 -8.76 -13.70 -0.35
N GLU A 523 -7.91 -14.51 0.29
CA GLU A 523 -6.82 -14.05 1.14
C GLU A 523 -5.77 -13.27 0.33
N ALA A 524 -5.31 -13.82 -0.79
CA ALA A 524 -4.34 -13.18 -1.67
C ALA A 524 -4.87 -11.83 -2.20
N ARG A 525 -6.17 -11.77 -2.57
CA ARG A 525 -6.85 -10.52 -2.94
C ARG A 525 -6.85 -9.52 -1.77
N SER A 526 -7.21 -9.97 -0.57
CA SER A 526 -7.27 -9.13 0.62
C SER A 526 -5.91 -8.51 0.98
N ARG A 527 -4.84 -9.32 0.98
CA ARG A 527 -3.45 -8.86 1.20
C ARG A 527 -2.90 -8.04 0.04
N SER A 528 -3.24 -8.41 -1.19
CA SER A 528 -2.80 -7.84 -2.48
C SER A 528 -1.30 -7.85 -2.77
N THR A 529 -0.43 -7.76 -1.77
CA THR A 529 1.03 -7.80 -1.89
C THR A 529 1.66 -8.40 -0.64
N THR A 530 2.81 -9.08 -0.79
CA THR A 530 3.69 -9.40 0.35
C THR A 530 4.25 -8.10 0.92
N VAL A 531 4.32 -8.01 2.25
CA VAL A 531 4.87 -6.84 2.96
C VAL A 531 6.27 -7.21 3.46
N TYR A 532 7.30 -6.56 2.93
CA TYR A 532 8.68 -6.74 3.38
C TYR A 532 9.02 -5.67 4.41
N LEU A 533 9.43 -6.09 5.60
CA LEU A 533 9.94 -5.26 6.68
C LEU A 533 11.45 -5.53 6.84
N ALA A 534 12.12 -4.81 7.73
CA ALA A 534 13.57 -4.92 7.88
C ALA A 534 14.04 -6.30 8.40
N ASP A 535 13.28 -6.96 9.29
CA ASP A 535 13.64 -8.25 9.89
C ASP A 535 12.82 -9.46 9.41
N ARG A 536 11.66 -9.22 8.80
CA ARG A 536 10.71 -10.27 8.41
C ARG A 536 9.86 -9.84 7.21
N ARG A 537 9.14 -10.81 6.63
CA ARG A 537 8.11 -10.57 5.60
C ARG A 537 6.78 -11.19 6.01
N TYR A 538 5.70 -10.59 5.54
CA TYR A 538 4.34 -11.14 5.64
C TYR A 538 3.84 -11.53 4.26
N ASP A 539 3.80 -12.84 4.01
CA ASP A 539 3.55 -13.38 2.67
C ASP A 539 2.10 -13.18 2.22
N MET A 540 1.94 -12.90 0.93
CA MET A 540 0.62 -12.88 0.29
C MET A 540 0.00 -14.28 0.20
N LEU A 541 0.84 -15.30 -0.02
CA LEU A 541 0.45 -16.69 -0.19
C LEU A 541 1.05 -17.57 0.92
N PRO A 542 0.44 -18.73 1.23
CA PRO A 542 0.98 -19.68 2.20
C PRO A 542 2.37 -20.20 1.80
N GLU A 543 3.22 -20.48 2.79
CA GLU A 543 4.62 -20.91 2.61
C GLU A 543 4.76 -22.12 1.68
N VAL A 544 3.82 -23.08 1.75
CA VAL A 544 3.75 -24.25 0.86
C VAL A 544 3.75 -23.86 -0.62
N LEU A 545 3.13 -22.72 -0.96
CA LEU A 545 3.17 -22.17 -2.31
C LEU A 545 4.36 -21.24 -2.51
N SER A 546 4.56 -20.25 -1.63
CA SER A 546 5.51 -19.16 -1.86
C SER A 546 6.97 -19.59 -1.79
N ALA A 547 7.34 -20.43 -0.83
CA ALA A 547 8.72 -20.86 -0.60
C ALA A 547 9.08 -22.19 -1.27
N ASP A 548 8.07 -22.95 -1.75
CA ASP A 548 8.29 -24.30 -2.28
C ASP A 548 7.63 -24.53 -3.65
N LEU A 549 6.32 -24.79 -3.71
CA LEU A 549 5.69 -25.34 -4.93
C LEU A 549 5.68 -24.38 -6.12
N CYS A 550 5.52 -23.09 -5.87
CA CYS A 550 5.59 -22.06 -6.92
C CYS A 550 7.02 -21.55 -7.10
N SER A 551 7.84 -21.55 -6.04
CA SER A 551 9.21 -21.06 -6.08
C SER A 551 10.04 -21.87 -7.09
N LEU A 552 10.68 -21.17 -8.02
CA LEU A 552 11.48 -21.74 -9.10
C LEU A 552 12.89 -22.16 -8.64
N ILE A 553 12.95 -22.89 -7.52
CA ILE A 553 14.19 -23.39 -6.92
C ILE A 553 14.95 -24.32 -7.86
N SER A 554 16.26 -24.42 -7.66
CA SER A 554 17.14 -25.22 -8.50
C SER A 554 16.96 -26.73 -8.30
N GLY A 555 17.19 -27.48 -9.37
CA GLY A 555 17.19 -28.95 -9.37
C GLY A 555 15.80 -29.59 -9.32
N VAL A 556 14.71 -28.83 -9.30
CA VAL A 556 13.35 -29.37 -9.21
C VAL A 556 12.51 -28.91 -10.40
N ASP A 557 11.66 -29.81 -10.89
CA ASP A 557 10.73 -29.52 -11.97
C ASP A 557 9.58 -28.65 -11.44
N ARG A 558 9.24 -27.58 -12.18
CA ARG A 558 8.26 -26.57 -11.78
C ARG A 558 7.37 -26.14 -12.94
N TYR A 559 6.13 -25.79 -12.62
CA TYR A 559 5.22 -25.15 -13.56
C TYR A 559 5.55 -23.66 -13.68
N ALA A 560 5.70 -23.19 -14.91
CA ALA A 560 5.93 -21.79 -15.20
C ALA A 560 4.98 -21.26 -16.27
N MET A 561 4.87 -19.93 -16.30
CA MET A 561 4.29 -19.16 -17.39
C MET A 561 5.42 -18.38 -18.03
N SER A 562 5.61 -18.54 -19.34
CA SER A 562 6.79 -18.02 -20.03
C SER A 562 6.43 -17.07 -21.16
N VAL A 563 7.31 -16.10 -21.34
CA VAL A 563 7.39 -15.26 -22.52
C VAL A 563 8.72 -15.55 -23.20
N ILE A 564 8.67 -15.93 -24.46
CA ILE A 564 9.85 -16.33 -25.24
C ILE A 564 9.91 -15.46 -26.48
N TRP A 565 11.00 -14.72 -26.64
CA TRP A 565 11.24 -13.86 -27.79
C TRP A 565 12.28 -14.47 -28.71
N GLU A 566 12.01 -14.38 -30.00
CA GLU A 566 13.00 -14.60 -31.05
C GLU A 566 13.48 -13.23 -31.54
N MET A 567 14.78 -13.01 -31.47
CA MET A 567 15.44 -11.75 -31.79
C MET A 567 16.42 -11.90 -32.95
N ASP A 568 16.57 -10.84 -33.75
CA ASP A 568 17.60 -10.74 -34.78
C ASP A 568 19.00 -10.45 -34.17
N SER A 569 20.01 -10.31 -35.03
CA SER A 569 21.39 -9.98 -34.63
C SER A 569 21.53 -8.59 -34.01
N SER A 570 20.53 -7.72 -34.18
CA SER A 570 20.45 -6.37 -33.61
C SER A 570 19.56 -6.31 -32.37
N TYR A 571 19.13 -7.47 -31.84
CA TYR A 571 18.25 -7.60 -30.68
C TYR A 571 16.82 -7.05 -30.87
N ASN A 572 16.39 -6.84 -32.11
CA ASN A 572 14.99 -6.51 -32.38
C ASN A 572 14.14 -7.78 -32.31
N VAL A 573 12.94 -7.66 -31.75
CA VAL A 573 12.00 -8.80 -31.65
C VAL A 573 11.39 -9.08 -33.01
N ILE A 574 11.59 -10.32 -33.49
CA ILE A 574 10.93 -10.88 -34.67
C ILE A 574 9.58 -11.49 -34.27
N ASN A 575 9.58 -12.27 -33.19
CA ASN A 575 8.39 -12.98 -32.72
C ASN A 575 8.38 -13.11 -31.19
N ALA A 576 7.20 -13.19 -30.60
CA ALA A 576 6.99 -13.38 -29.18
C ALA A 576 5.95 -14.47 -28.93
N TRP A 577 6.33 -15.51 -28.18
CA TRP A 577 5.46 -16.59 -27.74
C TRP A 577 5.11 -16.45 -26.27
N TYR A 578 3.87 -16.75 -25.91
CA TYR A 578 3.34 -16.68 -24.55
C TYR A 578 2.61 -17.98 -24.22
N GLY A 579 2.85 -18.54 -23.04
CA GLY A 579 2.11 -19.73 -22.62
C GLY A 579 2.65 -20.40 -21.38
N ARG A 580 2.02 -21.51 -21.01
CA ARG A 580 2.44 -22.35 -19.90
C ARG A 580 3.54 -23.32 -20.31
N THR A 581 4.52 -23.47 -19.43
CA THR A 581 5.69 -24.30 -19.62
C THR A 581 5.94 -25.21 -18.42
N VAL A 582 6.78 -26.22 -18.62
CA VAL A 582 7.44 -26.97 -17.56
C VAL A 582 8.93 -26.68 -17.66
N ILE A 583 9.53 -26.26 -16.56
CA ILE A 583 10.94 -25.90 -16.49
C ILE A 583 11.63 -26.65 -15.36
N ARG A 584 12.96 -26.68 -15.40
CA ARG A 584 13.83 -27.12 -14.31
C ARG A 584 14.96 -26.13 -14.18
N SER A 585 14.94 -25.31 -13.14
CA SER A 585 16.03 -24.36 -12.90
C SER A 585 17.31 -25.14 -12.59
N SER A 586 18.37 -24.88 -13.34
CA SER A 586 19.66 -25.57 -13.21
C SER A 586 20.53 -24.95 -12.13
N TYR A 587 20.40 -23.64 -11.91
CA TYR A 587 21.20 -22.89 -10.93
C TYR A 587 20.34 -21.82 -10.27
N LYS A 588 20.55 -21.64 -8.96
CA LYS A 588 20.07 -20.48 -8.22
C LYS A 588 21.26 -19.60 -7.85
N LEU A 589 21.49 -18.55 -8.63
CA LEU A 589 22.62 -17.65 -8.43
C LEU A 589 22.22 -16.47 -7.55
N PHE A 590 23.20 -15.89 -6.86
CA PHE A 590 23.06 -14.58 -6.25
C PHE A 590 23.78 -13.49 -7.04
N TYR A 591 23.33 -12.24 -6.90
CA TYR A 591 23.80 -11.11 -7.71
C TYR A 591 25.32 -10.96 -7.72
N GLU A 592 25.96 -11.06 -6.56
CA GLU A 592 27.41 -10.91 -6.44
C GLU A 592 28.16 -12.00 -7.22
N VAL A 593 27.73 -13.26 -7.12
CA VAL A 593 28.35 -14.36 -7.89
C VAL A 593 28.09 -14.24 -9.38
N ALA A 594 26.88 -13.87 -9.81
CA ALA A 594 26.59 -13.68 -11.22
C ALA A 594 27.45 -12.55 -11.83
N GLN A 595 27.62 -11.44 -11.11
CA GLN A 595 28.52 -10.35 -11.52
C GLN A 595 29.95 -10.87 -11.64
N ALA A 596 30.43 -11.59 -10.63
CA ALA A 596 31.80 -12.05 -10.59
C ALA A 596 32.12 -13.13 -11.65
N ILE A 597 31.15 -14.00 -12.00
CA ILE A 597 31.21 -14.92 -13.14
C ILE A 597 31.35 -14.15 -14.47
N SER A 598 30.59 -13.06 -14.64
CA SER A 598 30.63 -12.26 -15.87
C SER A 598 32.00 -11.59 -16.09
N GLU A 599 32.57 -11.03 -15.02
CA GLU A 599 33.85 -10.31 -15.04
C GLU A 599 35.06 -11.25 -15.10
N GLY A 600 34.89 -12.51 -14.70
CA GLY A 600 35.97 -13.49 -14.64
C GLY A 600 37.00 -13.20 -13.53
N GLN A 601 36.60 -12.47 -12.49
CA GLN A 601 37.46 -11.99 -11.40
C GLN A 601 37.65 -13.00 -10.26
N VAL A 602 36.88 -14.09 -10.25
CA VAL A 602 36.85 -15.04 -9.12
C VAL A 602 37.57 -16.33 -9.49
N THR A 603 38.29 -16.92 -8.54
CA THR A 603 38.93 -18.21 -8.77
C THR A 603 37.87 -19.30 -8.95
N ARG A 604 38.19 -20.32 -9.73
CA ARG A 604 37.23 -21.40 -10.05
C ARG A 604 36.72 -22.09 -8.79
N GLN A 605 37.58 -22.23 -7.78
CA GLN A 605 37.24 -22.81 -6.49
C GLN A 605 36.22 -21.98 -5.69
N GLU A 606 36.32 -20.65 -5.73
CA GLU A 606 35.38 -19.76 -5.03
C GLU A 606 33.98 -19.78 -5.65
N VAL A 607 33.87 -19.77 -7.00
CA VAL A 607 32.55 -19.91 -7.67
C VAL A 607 31.91 -21.27 -7.38
N ILE A 608 32.71 -22.34 -7.39
CA ILE A 608 32.20 -23.69 -7.05
C ILE A 608 31.76 -23.74 -5.58
N ALA A 609 32.46 -23.05 -4.67
CA ALA A 609 32.06 -22.98 -3.26
C ALA A 609 30.71 -22.25 -3.06
N ASP A 610 30.40 -21.27 -3.90
CA ASP A 610 29.19 -20.47 -3.77
C ASP A 610 27.99 -20.96 -4.61
N VAL A 611 28.21 -21.90 -5.54
CA VAL A 611 27.15 -22.51 -6.37
C VAL A 611 27.07 -24.00 -6.01
N PRO A 612 26.18 -24.40 -5.08
CA PRO A 612 26.09 -25.77 -4.57
C PRO A 612 25.92 -26.83 -5.68
N GLU A 613 25.22 -26.48 -6.76
CA GLU A 613 24.97 -27.36 -7.90
C GLU A 613 26.26 -27.76 -8.64
N LEU A 614 27.34 -26.99 -8.51
CA LEU A 614 28.65 -27.31 -9.12
C LEU A 614 29.56 -28.16 -8.23
N GLN A 615 29.32 -28.24 -6.92
CA GLN A 615 30.21 -28.89 -5.94
C GLN A 615 30.30 -30.41 -6.09
N GLY A 616 29.29 -31.05 -6.67
CA GLY A 616 29.23 -32.51 -6.86
C GLY A 616 29.72 -33.01 -8.22
N MET A 617 30.25 -32.13 -9.08
CA MET A 617 30.65 -32.46 -10.44
C MET A 617 32.17 -32.69 -10.56
N SER A 618 32.59 -33.51 -11.51
CA SER A 618 34.01 -33.60 -11.91
C SER A 618 34.47 -32.23 -12.45
N GLU A 619 35.72 -31.84 -12.18
CA GLU A 619 36.27 -30.53 -12.55
C GLU A 619 36.04 -30.16 -14.02
N ASP A 620 36.23 -31.10 -14.96
CA ASP A 620 36.04 -30.87 -16.39
C ASP A 620 34.59 -30.49 -16.74
N LYS A 621 33.62 -31.18 -16.13
CA LYS A 621 32.19 -30.91 -16.34
C LYS A 621 31.77 -29.59 -15.70
N ALA A 622 32.26 -29.30 -14.49
CA ALA A 622 32.01 -28.03 -13.82
C ALA A 622 32.54 -26.86 -14.66
N LEU A 623 33.71 -27.03 -15.29
CA LEU A 623 34.31 -26.03 -16.16
C LEU A 623 33.50 -25.79 -17.44
N GLU A 624 33.01 -26.85 -18.08
CA GLU A 624 32.14 -26.75 -19.25
C GLU A 624 30.85 -26.00 -18.93
N ARG A 625 30.19 -26.36 -17.81
CA ARG A 625 28.98 -25.68 -17.33
C ARG A 625 29.20 -24.23 -16.97
N LEU A 626 30.33 -23.91 -16.34
CA LEU A 626 30.67 -22.52 -16.02
C LEU A 626 30.89 -21.67 -17.27
N LYS A 627 31.47 -22.24 -18.34
CA LYS A 627 31.61 -21.54 -19.63
C LYS A 627 30.25 -21.25 -20.26
N GLU A 628 29.34 -22.23 -20.26
CA GLU A 628 27.97 -22.08 -20.75
C GLU A 628 27.24 -20.98 -19.96
N LEU A 629 27.29 -21.05 -18.63
CA LEU A 629 26.66 -20.07 -17.74
C LEU A 629 27.22 -18.65 -17.93
N ARG A 630 28.55 -18.52 -18.02
CA ARG A 630 29.21 -17.24 -18.28
C ARG A 630 28.75 -16.64 -19.61
N TRP A 631 28.69 -17.45 -20.66
CA TRP A 631 28.19 -17.00 -21.97
C TRP A 631 26.75 -16.50 -21.86
N SER A 632 25.87 -17.26 -21.17
CA SER A 632 24.47 -16.87 -20.96
C SER A 632 24.34 -15.54 -20.21
N ILE A 633 25.06 -15.36 -19.10
CA ILE A 633 25.05 -14.12 -18.31
C ILE A 633 25.55 -12.94 -19.16
N MET A 634 26.69 -13.11 -19.84
CA MET A 634 27.24 -12.04 -20.68
C MET A 634 26.29 -11.65 -21.82
N LYS A 635 25.60 -12.62 -22.44
CA LYS A 635 24.63 -12.34 -23.49
C LYS A 635 23.37 -11.66 -22.96
N LEU A 636 22.89 -12.03 -21.77
CA LEU A 636 21.80 -11.30 -21.10
C LEU A 636 22.18 -9.85 -20.81
N MET A 637 23.40 -9.60 -20.29
CA MET A 637 23.89 -8.24 -20.04
C MET A 637 23.98 -7.43 -21.34
N GLU A 638 24.42 -8.03 -22.44
CA GLU A 638 24.47 -7.39 -23.75
C GLU A 638 23.07 -6.97 -24.25
N ILE A 639 22.09 -7.87 -24.17
CA ILE A 639 20.69 -7.58 -24.52
C ILE A 639 20.13 -6.48 -23.60
N ALA A 640 20.34 -6.58 -22.29
CA ALA A 640 19.84 -5.61 -21.33
C ALA A 640 20.40 -4.21 -21.58
N ARG A 641 21.69 -4.08 -21.92
CA ARG A 641 22.28 -2.80 -22.34
C ARG A 641 21.59 -2.22 -23.56
N HIS A 642 21.28 -3.05 -24.56
CA HIS A 642 20.56 -2.63 -25.76
C HIS A 642 19.13 -2.18 -25.44
N LEU A 643 18.39 -2.95 -24.63
CA LEU A 643 17.04 -2.58 -24.18
C LEU A 643 17.04 -1.26 -23.39
N LYS A 644 17.99 -1.12 -22.46
CA LYS A 644 18.18 0.10 -21.68
C LYS A 644 18.45 1.29 -22.60
N PHE A 645 19.39 1.16 -23.54
CA PHE A 645 19.72 2.19 -24.51
C PHE A 645 18.49 2.71 -25.28
N ASN A 646 17.63 1.82 -25.78
CA ASN A 646 16.42 2.22 -26.51
C ASN A 646 15.48 3.04 -25.62
N LYS A 647 15.20 2.58 -24.40
CA LYS A 647 14.35 3.32 -23.43
C LYS A 647 14.97 4.66 -23.04
N THR A 648 16.28 4.71 -22.88
CA THR A 648 17.01 5.92 -22.53
C THR A 648 16.85 6.99 -23.62
N ILE A 649 16.91 6.61 -24.90
CA ILE A 649 16.62 7.52 -26.03
C ILE A 649 15.19 8.07 -25.97
N GLU A 650 14.24 7.24 -25.56
CA GLU A 650 12.83 7.58 -25.37
C GLU A 650 12.55 8.38 -24.09
N GLY A 651 13.57 8.59 -23.24
CA GLY A 651 13.48 9.45 -22.05
C GLY A 651 13.19 8.72 -20.74
N ALA A 652 13.54 7.44 -20.62
CA ALA A 652 13.46 6.73 -19.34
C ALA A 652 14.31 7.41 -18.26
N LEU A 653 13.76 7.48 -17.04
CA LEU A 653 14.38 8.18 -15.92
C LEU A 653 15.15 7.20 -15.03
N GLU A 654 16.44 7.47 -14.81
CA GLU A 654 17.26 6.76 -13.81
C GLU A 654 17.25 7.53 -12.49
N LEU A 655 16.26 7.25 -11.64
CA LEU A 655 16.06 7.97 -10.36
C LEU A 655 16.55 7.16 -9.16
N GLU A 656 17.75 6.59 -9.25
CA GLU A 656 18.30 5.77 -8.16
C GLU A 656 18.68 6.64 -6.96
N GLY A 657 18.09 6.33 -5.80
CA GLY A 657 18.39 6.99 -4.53
C GLY A 657 19.52 6.30 -3.77
N LEU A 658 19.92 6.89 -2.65
CA LEU A 658 20.76 6.21 -1.67
C LEU A 658 19.85 5.31 -0.83
N GLU A 659 19.87 4.00 -1.08
CA GLU A 659 19.15 3.02 -0.25
C GLU A 659 20.13 2.36 0.72
N VAL A 660 19.69 2.20 1.97
CA VAL A 660 20.46 1.52 3.03
C VAL A 660 19.84 0.18 3.34
N GLN A 661 20.69 -0.82 3.50
CA GLN A 661 20.33 -2.14 3.95
C GLN A 661 20.68 -2.30 5.43
N VAL A 662 19.70 -2.72 6.23
CA VAL A 662 19.91 -3.12 7.61
C VAL A 662 20.57 -4.51 7.60
N GLN A 663 21.78 -4.61 8.14
CA GLN A 663 22.45 -5.89 8.31
C GLN A 663 22.16 -6.44 9.70
N LEU A 664 21.49 -7.59 9.76
CA LEU A 664 21.19 -8.29 11.00
C LEU A 664 22.21 -9.43 11.21
N ASN A 665 22.54 -9.72 12.48
CA ASN A 665 23.31 -10.90 12.86
C ASN A 665 22.40 -12.15 12.95
N GLU A 666 22.96 -13.32 13.29
CA GLU A 666 22.19 -14.57 13.43
C GLU A 666 21.12 -14.50 14.55
N ASN A 667 21.34 -13.67 15.57
CA ASN A 667 20.40 -13.43 16.66
C ASN A 667 19.33 -12.38 16.32
N LYS A 668 19.34 -11.83 15.09
CA LYS A 668 18.51 -10.72 14.62
C LYS A 668 18.79 -9.36 15.28
N ASP A 669 19.94 -9.18 15.92
CA ASP A 669 20.41 -7.87 16.36
C ASP A 669 21.02 -7.10 15.18
N ILE A 670 20.99 -5.77 15.27
CA ILE A 670 21.52 -4.89 14.22
C ILE A 670 23.05 -4.86 14.29
N LYS A 671 23.68 -5.34 13.22
CA LYS A 671 25.13 -5.32 13.06
C LYS A 671 25.62 -4.00 12.47
N ASP A 672 25.01 -3.56 11.37
CA ASP A 672 25.43 -2.37 10.64
C ASP A 672 24.32 -1.82 9.72
N LEU A 673 24.45 -0.55 9.33
CA LEU A 673 23.62 0.12 8.34
C LEU A 673 24.50 0.48 7.14
N SER A 674 24.43 -0.31 6.07
CA SER A 674 25.30 -0.15 4.90
C SER A 674 24.52 0.24 3.64
N PRO A 675 25.00 1.20 2.83
CA PRO A 675 24.42 1.48 1.52
C PRO A 675 24.45 0.25 0.61
N LYS A 676 23.38 0.04 -0.16
CA LYS A 676 23.32 -1.06 -1.14
C LYS A 676 24.31 -0.78 -2.29
N LYS A 677 25.10 -1.81 -2.66
CA LYS A 677 26.04 -1.70 -3.78
C LYS A 677 25.30 -1.87 -5.12
N PRO A 678 25.38 -0.90 -6.05
CA PRO A 678 24.82 -1.07 -7.38
C PRO A 678 25.70 -2.03 -8.20
N LEU A 679 25.09 -3.04 -8.82
CA LEU A 679 25.76 -4.03 -9.68
C LEU A 679 25.05 -4.04 -11.04
N GLU A 680 25.77 -4.28 -12.13
CA GLU A 680 25.19 -4.31 -13.48
C GLU A 680 24.19 -5.46 -13.66
N VAL A 681 24.41 -6.59 -12.99
CA VAL A 681 23.47 -7.72 -13.01
C VAL A 681 22.11 -7.33 -12.41
N HIS A 682 22.04 -6.45 -11.40
CA HIS A 682 20.76 -5.95 -10.89
C HIS A 682 19.96 -5.26 -12.00
N GLU A 683 20.62 -4.43 -12.82
CA GLU A 683 19.99 -3.75 -13.95
C GLU A 683 19.61 -4.74 -15.05
N THR A 684 20.45 -5.74 -15.31
CA THR A 684 20.19 -6.77 -16.32
C THR A 684 18.89 -7.51 -16.06
N ILE A 685 18.70 -7.99 -14.82
CA ILE A 685 17.45 -8.66 -14.42
C ILE A 685 16.27 -7.69 -14.50
N ALA A 686 16.42 -6.46 -14.00
CA ALA A 686 15.37 -5.45 -14.07
C ALA A 686 14.91 -5.17 -15.51
N GLU A 687 15.85 -5.05 -16.46
CA GLU A 687 15.54 -4.84 -17.89
C GLU A 687 14.79 -6.01 -18.51
N CYS A 688 15.22 -7.25 -18.26
CA CYS A 688 14.50 -8.44 -18.72
C CYS A 688 13.07 -8.50 -18.17
N MET A 689 12.87 -8.16 -16.89
CA MET A 689 11.55 -8.13 -16.26
C MET A 689 10.67 -7.01 -16.81
N ILE A 690 11.21 -5.80 -17.00
CA ILE A 690 10.49 -4.67 -17.62
C ILE A 690 10.05 -5.05 -19.04
N PHE A 691 10.90 -5.72 -19.79
CA PHE A 691 10.60 -6.19 -21.14
C PHE A 691 9.46 -7.22 -21.15
N ALA A 692 9.50 -8.21 -20.26
CA ALA A 692 8.41 -9.19 -20.08
C ALA A 692 7.07 -8.50 -19.76
N ASN A 693 7.09 -7.62 -18.77
CA ASN A 693 5.94 -6.84 -18.33
C ASN A 693 5.33 -6.01 -19.48
N HIS A 694 6.16 -5.36 -20.28
CA HIS A 694 5.74 -4.54 -21.41
C HIS A 694 5.05 -5.36 -22.51
N TRP A 695 5.64 -6.48 -22.91
CA TRP A 695 5.07 -7.34 -23.95
C TRP A 695 3.77 -8.02 -23.50
N VAL A 696 3.70 -8.46 -22.25
CA VAL A 696 2.45 -8.98 -21.67
C VAL A 696 1.37 -7.90 -21.63
N ALA A 697 1.71 -6.66 -21.23
CA ALA A 697 0.78 -5.53 -21.25
C ALA A 697 0.20 -5.28 -22.65
N LYS A 698 1.06 -5.26 -23.69
CA LYS A 698 0.62 -5.14 -25.09
C LYS A 698 -0.32 -6.27 -25.48
N LYS A 699 0.03 -7.52 -25.15
CA LYS A 699 -0.76 -8.70 -25.52
C LYS A 699 -2.15 -8.69 -24.88
N ILE A 700 -2.26 -8.44 -23.57
CA ILE A 700 -3.56 -8.44 -22.88
C ILE A 700 -4.42 -7.26 -23.32
N ALA A 701 -3.84 -6.06 -23.48
CA ALA A 701 -4.59 -4.87 -23.90
C ALA A 701 -5.07 -4.98 -25.36
N GLN A 702 -4.34 -5.69 -26.22
CA GLN A 702 -4.78 -5.97 -27.59
C GLN A 702 -6.02 -6.88 -27.62
N VAL A 703 -6.08 -7.90 -26.76
CA VAL A 703 -7.20 -8.87 -26.74
C VAL A 703 -8.39 -8.36 -25.92
N PHE A 704 -8.12 -7.66 -24.82
CA PHE A 704 -9.12 -7.13 -23.89
C PHE A 704 -8.96 -5.60 -23.71
N PRO A 705 -9.33 -4.80 -24.72
CA PRO A 705 -9.06 -3.35 -24.72
C PRO A 705 -9.80 -2.59 -23.63
N THR A 706 -10.92 -3.10 -23.11
CA THR A 706 -11.75 -2.42 -22.09
C THR A 706 -11.70 -3.08 -20.71
N ALA A 707 -10.96 -4.18 -20.56
CA ALA A 707 -10.95 -4.99 -19.33
C ALA A 707 -9.59 -5.66 -19.09
N SER A 708 -8.50 -4.90 -19.28
CA SER A 708 -7.14 -5.34 -18.92
C SER A 708 -6.62 -4.59 -17.69
N LEU A 709 -5.90 -5.30 -16.82
CA LEU A 709 -5.19 -4.70 -15.70
C LEU A 709 -3.81 -4.22 -16.18
N LEU A 710 -3.62 -2.91 -16.23
CA LEU A 710 -2.36 -2.27 -16.57
C LEU A 710 -1.84 -1.41 -15.42
N ARG A 711 -0.60 -0.93 -15.54
CA ARG A 711 0.05 -0.02 -14.59
C ARG A 711 0.62 1.18 -15.34
N ARG A 712 0.10 2.38 -15.04
CA ARG A 712 0.55 3.65 -15.62
C ARG A 712 1.36 4.47 -14.63
N HIS A 713 2.14 5.41 -15.14
CA HIS A 713 2.81 6.42 -14.33
C HIS A 713 2.48 7.79 -14.95
N PRO A 714 1.52 8.54 -14.35
CA PRO A 714 1.06 9.79 -14.91
C PRO A 714 2.12 10.90 -14.82
N LEU A 715 1.90 11.99 -15.55
CA LEU A 715 2.80 13.15 -15.50
C LEU A 715 2.88 13.73 -14.07
N PRO A 716 4.08 14.04 -13.57
CA PRO A 716 4.23 14.73 -12.29
C PRO A 716 3.63 16.14 -12.31
N ARG A 717 3.19 16.63 -11.14
CA ARG A 717 2.71 18.01 -11.01
C ARG A 717 3.91 18.96 -10.94
N GLN A 718 3.93 19.98 -11.79
CA GLN A 718 5.07 20.90 -11.90
C GLN A 718 5.43 21.59 -10.58
N GLN A 719 4.44 21.90 -9.74
CA GLN A 719 4.64 22.49 -8.42
C GLN A 719 5.52 21.65 -7.47
N TYR A 720 5.65 20.33 -7.69
CA TYR A 720 6.47 19.48 -6.82
C TYR A 720 7.96 19.50 -7.18
N PHE A 721 8.34 20.05 -8.33
CA PHE A 721 9.74 20.21 -8.72
C PHE A 721 10.38 21.49 -8.20
N SER A 722 9.65 22.36 -7.47
CA SER A 722 10.17 23.64 -6.99
C SER A 722 11.47 23.48 -6.19
N ASP A 723 11.51 22.50 -5.28
CA ASP A 723 12.66 22.26 -4.42
C ASP A 723 13.86 21.72 -5.23
N LEU A 724 13.58 20.86 -6.22
CA LEU A 724 14.60 20.34 -7.13
C LEU A 724 15.25 21.45 -7.96
N ILE A 725 14.41 22.29 -8.60
CA ILE A 725 14.87 23.40 -9.44
C ILE A 725 15.66 24.39 -8.60
N HIS A 726 15.13 24.79 -7.44
CA HIS A 726 15.79 25.70 -6.52
C HIS A 726 17.14 25.18 -6.04
N CYS A 727 17.23 23.87 -5.76
CA CYS A 727 18.49 23.23 -5.41
C CYS A 727 19.50 23.24 -6.57
N ALA A 728 19.08 22.91 -7.78
CA ALA A 728 19.94 22.95 -8.96
C ALA A 728 20.47 24.36 -9.26
N GLU A 729 19.59 25.37 -9.20
CA GLU A 729 19.95 26.78 -9.39
C GLU A 729 21.02 27.25 -8.40
N SER A 730 20.99 26.75 -7.15
CA SER A 730 21.96 27.14 -6.12
C SER A 730 23.41 26.80 -6.47
N ARG A 731 23.62 25.80 -7.34
CA ARG A 731 24.92 25.39 -7.89
C ARG A 731 25.11 25.81 -9.36
N GLY A 732 24.21 26.65 -9.88
CA GLY A 732 24.30 27.19 -11.25
C GLY A 732 23.80 26.24 -12.34
N PHE A 733 23.06 25.19 -11.99
CA PHE A 733 22.46 24.26 -12.96
C PHE A 733 21.00 24.62 -13.25
N SER A 734 20.51 24.22 -14.42
CA SER A 734 19.09 24.31 -14.80
C SER A 734 18.49 22.91 -14.94
N ILE A 735 17.26 22.73 -14.48
CA ILE A 735 16.51 21.47 -14.61
C ILE A 735 15.28 21.72 -15.47
N GLU A 736 15.13 20.92 -16.52
CA GLU A 736 14.02 21.02 -17.47
C GLU A 736 12.94 19.96 -17.17
N THR A 737 11.78 20.38 -16.67
CA THR A 737 10.73 19.46 -16.19
C THR A 737 9.57 19.26 -17.19
N SER A 738 9.72 19.75 -18.42
CA SER A 738 8.67 19.76 -19.44
C SER A 738 8.39 18.39 -20.06
N SER A 739 9.39 17.51 -20.10
CA SER A 739 9.25 16.11 -20.54
C SER A 739 10.16 15.20 -19.72
N ASN A 740 9.89 13.89 -19.73
CA ASN A 740 10.75 12.89 -19.10
C ASN A 740 12.17 12.91 -19.71
N LYS A 741 12.30 13.05 -21.02
CA LYS A 741 13.59 13.11 -21.71
C LYS A 741 14.43 14.32 -21.28
N LEU A 742 13.85 15.53 -21.35
CA LEU A 742 14.55 16.75 -20.93
C LEU A 742 14.91 16.73 -19.44
N LEU A 743 14.05 16.15 -18.61
CA LEU A 743 14.35 15.95 -17.19
C LEU A 743 15.52 14.99 -17.00
N ALA A 744 15.54 13.87 -17.72
CA ALA A 744 16.65 12.92 -17.67
C ALA A 744 17.97 13.55 -18.09
N ASP A 745 17.97 14.24 -19.24
CA ASP A 745 19.16 14.83 -19.84
C ASP A 745 19.70 15.95 -18.93
N SER A 746 18.85 16.85 -18.42
CA SER A 746 19.26 17.90 -17.49
C SER A 746 19.76 17.36 -16.14
N LEU A 747 19.15 16.29 -15.59
CA LEU A 747 19.66 15.62 -14.39
C LEU A 747 21.02 14.96 -14.62
N ASP A 748 21.27 14.40 -15.80
CA ASP A 748 22.54 13.77 -16.16
C ASP A 748 23.67 14.80 -16.32
N GLU A 749 23.34 16.05 -16.71
CA GLU A 749 24.27 17.18 -16.81
C GLU A 749 24.61 17.82 -15.44
N CYS A 750 23.76 17.65 -14.43
CA CYS A 750 23.93 18.22 -13.08
C CYS A 750 25.00 17.48 -12.25
N VAL A 751 26.25 17.52 -12.68
CA VAL A 751 27.39 16.88 -12.00
C VAL A 751 28.31 17.94 -11.42
N ASP A 752 28.42 17.97 -10.09
CA ASP A 752 29.40 18.81 -9.40
C ASP A 752 30.72 18.03 -9.23
N PRO A 753 31.84 18.47 -9.84
CA PRO A 753 33.13 17.80 -9.70
C PRO A 753 33.68 17.81 -8.26
N GLY A 754 33.26 18.77 -7.43
CA GLY A 754 33.72 18.91 -6.03
C GLY A 754 32.94 18.05 -5.03
N ASP A 755 31.71 17.65 -5.37
CA ASP A 755 30.88 16.77 -4.54
C ASP A 755 29.99 15.84 -5.40
N PRO A 756 30.41 14.58 -5.61
CA PRO A 756 29.62 13.59 -6.34
C PRO A 756 28.25 13.28 -5.72
N THR A 757 28.01 13.64 -4.47
CA THR A 757 26.75 13.39 -3.75
C THR A 757 25.64 14.32 -4.22
N PHE A 758 25.98 15.50 -4.74
CA PHE A 758 25.04 16.50 -5.24
C PHE A 758 24.01 15.90 -6.22
N ASN A 759 24.48 15.20 -7.26
CA ASN A 759 23.60 14.59 -8.26
C ASN A 759 22.63 13.56 -7.64
N LYS A 760 23.09 12.79 -6.66
CA LYS A 760 22.27 11.78 -5.96
C LYS A 760 21.15 12.43 -5.14
N ILE A 761 21.43 13.57 -4.50
CA ILE A 761 20.41 14.34 -3.78
C ILE A 761 19.37 14.89 -4.77
N LEU A 762 19.80 15.44 -5.91
CA LEU A 762 18.87 15.89 -6.95
C LEU A 762 17.99 14.75 -7.47
N ARG A 763 18.54 13.56 -7.76
CA ARG A 763 17.74 12.38 -8.16
C ARG A 763 16.75 11.96 -7.08
N THR A 764 17.13 12.06 -5.81
CA THR A 764 16.23 11.79 -4.68
C THR A 764 15.08 12.82 -4.64
N LEU A 765 15.36 14.11 -4.83
CA LEU A 765 14.33 15.15 -4.90
C LEU A 765 13.42 14.97 -6.12
N ALA A 766 13.99 14.61 -7.27
CA ALA A 766 13.22 14.29 -8.48
C ALA A 766 12.27 13.11 -8.25
N THR A 767 12.74 12.04 -7.58
CA THR A 767 11.89 10.90 -7.17
C THR A 767 10.73 11.34 -6.29
N GLN A 768 10.98 12.23 -5.32
CA GLN A 768 9.94 12.74 -4.43
C GLN A 768 8.93 13.64 -5.15
N ALA A 769 9.34 14.31 -6.23
CA ALA A 769 8.47 15.14 -7.05
C ALA A 769 7.61 14.34 -8.04
N MET A 770 7.99 13.09 -8.35
CA MET A 770 7.24 12.22 -9.26
C MET A 770 5.81 11.95 -8.76
N SER A 771 4.91 11.67 -9.70
CA SER A 771 3.62 11.13 -9.35
C SER A 771 3.74 9.65 -8.95
N ASN A 772 2.75 9.12 -8.24
CA ASN A 772 2.73 7.68 -7.95
C ASN A 772 2.29 6.91 -9.19
N ALA A 773 2.98 5.82 -9.51
CA ALA A 773 2.50 4.84 -10.48
C ALA A 773 1.28 4.08 -9.92
N LEU A 774 0.28 3.82 -10.77
CA LEU A 774 -1.02 3.28 -10.38
C LEU A 774 -1.44 2.14 -11.30
N TYR A 775 -2.00 1.08 -10.71
CA TYR A 775 -2.78 0.10 -11.44
C TYR A 775 -4.11 0.69 -11.87
N PHE A 776 -4.59 0.32 -13.05
CA PHE A 776 -5.85 0.77 -13.60
C PHE A 776 -6.46 -0.28 -14.54
N SER A 777 -7.77 -0.19 -14.73
CA SER A 777 -8.48 -0.94 -15.77
C SER A 777 -8.43 -0.15 -17.08
N THR A 778 -8.15 -0.80 -18.21
CA THR A 778 -8.15 -0.12 -19.50
C THR A 778 -9.51 0.51 -19.86
N GLY A 779 -10.62 0.00 -19.34
CA GLY A 779 -11.94 0.61 -19.53
C GLY A 779 -12.23 1.82 -18.64
N SER A 780 -11.38 2.15 -17.65
CA SER A 780 -11.57 3.30 -16.75
C SER A 780 -10.73 4.52 -17.13
N VAL A 781 -9.81 4.39 -18.09
CA VAL A 781 -8.86 5.45 -18.49
C VAL A 781 -8.76 5.50 -20.01
N SER A 782 -8.53 6.69 -20.58
CA SER A 782 -8.35 6.84 -22.03
C SER A 782 -7.02 6.23 -22.50
N PRO A 783 -6.95 5.67 -23.73
CA PRO A 783 -5.72 5.06 -24.26
C PRO A 783 -4.50 5.98 -24.29
N GLU A 784 -4.71 7.30 -24.43
CA GLU A 784 -3.66 8.32 -24.42
C GLU A 784 -2.96 8.46 -23.05
N GLU A 785 -3.57 7.95 -21.97
CA GLU A 785 -3.04 8.01 -20.61
C GLU A 785 -2.41 6.70 -20.13
N TYR A 786 -2.24 5.70 -21.01
CA TYR A 786 -1.70 4.38 -20.64
C TYR A 786 -0.18 4.39 -20.43
N PHE A 787 0.49 5.45 -20.88
CA PHE A 787 1.94 5.55 -20.85
C PHE A 787 2.50 5.50 -19.42
N HIS A 788 3.75 5.07 -19.34
CA HIS A 788 4.51 5.03 -18.10
C HIS A 788 5.64 6.07 -18.16
N TYR A 789 5.39 7.26 -17.62
CA TYR A 789 6.30 8.42 -17.70
C TYR A 789 7.76 8.08 -17.35
N GLY A 790 7.99 7.45 -16.20
CA GLY A 790 9.36 7.13 -15.75
C GLY A 790 10.08 6.03 -16.53
N LEU A 791 9.35 5.13 -17.20
CA LEU A 791 9.96 4.02 -17.97
C LEU A 791 10.03 4.33 -19.47
N ALA A 792 9.40 5.43 -19.91
CA ALA A 792 9.21 5.77 -21.31
C ALA A 792 8.55 4.67 -22.15
N LEU A 793 7.54 3.99 -21.61
CA LEU A 793 6.80 2.91 -22.31
C LEU A 793 5.35 3.32 -22.60
N ASP A 794 4.81 2.91 -23.74
CA ASP A 794 3.40 3.16 -24.14
C ASP A 794 2.41 2.34 -23.30
N ARG A 795 2.78 1.12 -22.94
CA ARG A 795 1.97 0.21 -22.10
C ARG A 795 2.88 -0.55 -21.14
N TYR A 796 2.39 -0.73 -19.92
CA TYR A 796 3.09 -1.45 -18.87
C TYR A 796 2.11 -2.14 -17.92
N THR A 797 2.52 -3.26 -17.33
CA THR A 797 1.78 -3.97 -16.28
C THR A 797 2.78 -4.70 -15.39
N HIS A 798 2.30 -5.42 -14.37
CA HIS A 798 3.14 -6.35 -13.61
C HIS A 798 2.69 -7.78 -13.87
N PHE A 799 3.66 -8.61 -14.29
CA PHE A 799 3.49 -10.02 -14.63
C PHE A 799 4.52 -10.92 -13.91
N THR A 800 5.68 -10.35 -13.56
CA THR A 800 6.90 -11.07 -13.18
C THR A 800 7.01 -11.48 -11.72
N SER A 801 6.01 -11.24 -10.87
CA SER A 801 6.08 -11.62 -9.44
C SER A 801 4.74 -12.05 -8.81
N PRO A 802 4.09 -13.10 -9.33
CA PRO A 802 2.79 -13.57 -8.85
C PRO A 802 2.81 -14.20 -7.45
N ILE A 803 3.97 -14.60 -6.91
CA ILE A 803 4.07 -15.12 -5.54
C ILE A 803 3.76 -13.99 -4.53
N ARG A 804 4.18 -12.77 -4.84
CA ARG A 804 4.15 -11.62 -3.93
C ARG A 804 3.24 -10.47 -4.36
N ARG A 805 2.59 -10.54 -5.52
CA ARG A 805 1.66 -9.49 -6.02
C ARG A 805 0.42 -10.11 -6.66
N TYR A 806 -0.75 -9.72 -6.16
CA TYR A 806 -2.03 -10.20 -6.69
C TYR A 806 -2.35 -9.63 -8.07
N ALA A 807 -1.82 -8.45 -8.41
CA ALA A 807 -1.93 -7.88 -9.75
C ALA A 807 -1.40 -8.85 -10.81
N ASP A 808 -0.23 -9.45 -10.57
CA ASP A 808 0.39 -10.43 -11.45
C ASP A 808 -0.46 -11.70 -11.57
N VAL A 809 -1.11 -12.17 -10.50
CA VAL A 809 -2.07 -13.30 -10.55
C VAL A 809 -3.23 -13.01 -11.51
N ILE A 810 -3.78 -11.78 -11.46
CA ILE A 810 -4.83 -11.35 -12.40
C ILE A 810 -4.30 -11.23 -13.83
N VAL A 811 -3.10 -10.68 -14.02
CA VAL A 811 -2.45 -10.57 -15.33
C VAL A 811 -2.14 -11.94 -15.92
N HIS A 812 -1.72 -12.92 -15.12
CA HIS A 812 -1.54 -14.31 -15.53
C HIS A 812 -2.86 -14.92 -16.02
N ARG A 813 -3.97 -14.71 -15.28
CA ARG A 813 -5.32 -15.16 -15.70
C ARG A 813 -5.74 -14.52 -17.03
N LEU A 814 -5.53 -13.21 -17.17
CA LEU A 814 -5.80 -12.46 -18.40
C LEU A 814 -4.94 -12.96 -19.57
N LEU A 815 -3.64 -13.18 -19.35
CA LEU A 815 -2.73 -13.67 -20.38
C LEU A 815 -3.15 -15.06 -20.87
N MET A 816 -3.52 -15.97 -19.97
CA MET A 816 -4.01 -17.31 -20.33
C MET A 816 -5.32 -17.25 -21.10
N ALA A 817 -6.24 -16.36 -20.72
CA ALA A 817 -7.44 -16.12 -21.50
C ALA A 817 -7.13 -15.48 -22.88
N ALA A 818 -6.11 -14.64 -22.98
CA ALA A 818 -5.68 -13.97 -24.21
C ALA A 818 -5.02 -14.91 -25.22
N VAL A 819 -4.32 -15.95 -24.74
CA VAL A 819 -3.73 -17.00 -25.61
C VAL A 819 -4.69 -18.15 -25.89
N GLY A 820 -5.89 -18.14 -25.28
CA GLY A 820 -6.96 -19.12 -25.55
C GLY A 820 -6.91 -20.40 -24.72
N THR A 821 -6.04 -20.49 -23.71
CA THR A 821 -5.91 -21.67 -22.83
C THR A 821 -6.52 -21.48 -21.44
N GLY A 822 -6.95 -20.26 -21.10
CA GLY A 822 -7.58 -19.91 -19.83
C GLY A 822 -9.11 -19.88 -19.88
N ASP A 823 -9.75 -20.02 -18.73
CA ASP A 823 -11.20 -19.89 -18.59
C ASP A 823 -11.62 -18.41 -18.64
N LYS A 824 -12.42 -18.06 -19.68
CA LYS A 824 -12.92 -16.70 -19.88
C LYS A 824 -14.08 -16.35 -18.93
N THR A 825 -14.73 -17.33 -18.30
CA THR A 825 -15.88 -17.09 -17.43
C THR A 825 -15.49 -16.48 -16.09
N CYS A 826 -14.24 -16.65 -15.67
CA CYS A 826 -13.71 -16.11 -14.40
C CYS A 826 -13.07 -14.71 -14.53
N LEU A 827 -13.21 -14.04 -15.69
CA LEU A 827 -12.64 -12.71 -15.90
C LEU A 827 -13.53 -11.64 -15.27
N LEU A 828 -12.89 -10.67 -14.61
CA LEU A 828 -13.56 -9.54 -13.99
C LEU A 828 -14.09 -8.58 -15.05
N ASN A 829 -15.27 -8.02 -14.83
CA ASN A 829 -15.75 -6.92 -15.66
C ASN A 829 -15.02 -5.62 -15.33
N ASN A 830 -15.18 -4.58 -16.16
CA ASN A 830 -14.44 -3.32 -16.00
C ASN A 830 -14.64 -2.68 -14.62
N LYS A 831 -15.86 -2.70 -14.08
CA LYS A 831 -16.17 -2.10 -12.77
C LYS A 831 -15.50 -2.87 -11.64
N GLU A 832 -15.58 -4.20 -11.66
CA GLU A 832 -14.90 -5.05 -10.69
C GLU A 832 -13.38 -4.89 -10.74
N LEU A 833 -12.84 -4.72 -11.94
CA LEU A 833 -11.42 -4.51 -12.16
C LEU A 833 -10.97 -3.12 -11.66
N GLU A 834 -11.78 -2.09 -11.85
CA GLU A 834 -11.53 -0.75 -11.32
C GLU A 834 -11.51 -0.75 -9.78
N GLU A 835 -12.52 -1.36 -9.15
CA GLU A 835 -12.58 -1.54 -7.69
C GLU A 835 -11.35 -2.33 -7.18
N LEU A 836 -10.95 -3.38 -7.90
CA LEU A 836 -9.76 -4.15 -7.57
C LEU A 836 -8.48 -3.33 -7.73
N CYS A 837 -8.33 -2.55 -8.80
CA CYS A 837 -7.17 -1.68 -9.00
C CYS A 837 -7.03 -0.67 -7.85
N HIS A 838 -8.14 -0.07 -7.41
CA HIS A 838 -8.15 0.84 -6.27
C HIS A 838 -7.67 0.16 -4.97
N HIS A 839 -8.15 -1.07 -4.72
CA HIS A 839 -7.72 -1.87 -3.58
C HIS A 839 -6.22 -2.20 -3.63
N ILE A 840 -5.73 -2.69 -4.77
CA ILE A 840 -4.31 -3.03 -4.96
C ILE A 840 -3.43 -1.77 -4.80
N ASN A 841 -3.82 -0.63 -5.38
CA ASN A 841 -3.08 0.63 -5.23
C ASN A 841 -2.99 1.06 -3.76
N THR A 842 -4.08 0.94 -3.02
CA THR A 842 -4.14 1.29 -1.59
C THR A 842 -3.22 0.38 -0.77
N LYS A 843 -3.31 -0.94 -0.96
CA LYS A 843 -2.48 -1.91 -0.24
C LYS A 843 -1.00 -1.82 -0.62
N HIS A 844 -0.69 -1.58 -1.89
CA HIS A 844 0.69 -1.38 -2.33
C HIS A 844 1.33 -0.16 -1.68
N ARG A 845 0.61 0.99 -1.66
CA ARG A 845 1.09 2.20 -0.99
C ARG A 845 1.27 1.98 0.51
N ALA A 846 0.31 1.31 1.16
CA ALA A 846 0.39 0.96 2.57
C ALA A 846 1.63 0.10 2.88
N ALA A 847 1.89 -0.93 2.06
CA ALA A 847 3.07 -1.79 2.21
C ALA A 847 4.40 -1.01 2.07
N GLN A 848 4.49 -0.10 1.09
CA GLN A 848 5.70 0.74 0.90
C GLN A 848 5.92 1.69 2.08
N LEU A 849 4.85 2.28 2.64
CA LEU A 849 4.94 3.14 3.80
C LEU A 849 5.35 2.35 5.05
N ALA A 850 4.77 1.16 5.27
CA ALA A 850 5.15 0.28 6.37
C ALA A 850 6.60 -0.19 6.27
N GLN A 851 7.08 -0.54 5.07
CA GLN A 851 8.49 -0.88 4.85
C GLN A 851 9.41 0.29 5.23
N LYS A 852 9.08 1.51 4.80
CA LYS A 852 9.85 2.70 5.13
C LYS A 852 9.88 2.99 6.64
N GLU A 853 8.74 2.91 7.31
CA GLU A 853 8.65 3.11 8.76
C GLU A 853 9.37 1.99 9.54
N SER A 854 9.36 0.76 9.03
CA SER A 854 10.15 -0.34 9.59
C SER A 854 11.66 -0.06 9.47
N VAL A 855 12.15 0.38 8.31
CA VAL A 855 13.57 0.77 8.17
C VAL A 855 13.92 1.89 9.15
N GLN A 856 13.05 2.90 9.28
CA GLN A 856 13.26 4.00 10.24
C GLN A 856 13.28 3.52 11.71
N LEU A 857 12.45 2.53 12.07
CA LEU A 857 12.49 1.90 13.40
C LEU A 857 13.86 1.25 13.65
N PHE A 858 14.37 0.48 12.69
CA PHE A 858 15.68 -0.17 12.80
C PHE A 858 16.84 0.84 12.80
N GLU A 859 16.75 1.92 12.01
CA GLU A 859 17.70 3.04 12.11
C GLU A 859 17.73 3.60 13.54
N THR A 860 16.55 3.76 14.17
CA THR A 860 16.46 4.30 15.53
C THR A 860 17.01 3.33 16.57
N LEU A 861 16.68 2.05 16.48
CA LEU A 861 17.22 0.99 17.35
C LEU A 861 18.74 0.88 17.24
N PHE A 862 19.30 1.04 16.03
CA PHE A 862 20.74 1.06 15.81
C PHE A 862 21.41 2.17 16.61
N PHE A 863 20.93 3.41 16.50
CA PHE A 863 21.48 4.52 17.29
C PHE A 863 21.18 4.38 18.79
N GLN A 864 20.08 3.77 19.20
CA GLN A 864 19.78 3.56 20.61
C GLN A 864 20.76 2.56 21.26
N SER A 865 21.22 1.55 20.50
CA SER A 865 22.19 0.55 20.97
C SER A 865 23.62 1.08 21.14
N MET A 866 23.94 2.25 20.59
CA MET A 866 25.27 2.87 20.68
C MET A 866 25.42 3.68 21.97
N GLU A 867 26.64 3.79 22.49
CA GLU A 867 26.95 4.74 23.57
C GLU A 867 26.77 6.20 23.10
N GLU A 868 26.42 7.12 24.00
CA GLU A 868 26.18 8.54 23.64
C GLU A 868 27.39 9.25 23.03
N ASN A 869 28.60 8.83 23.43
CA ASN A 869 29.88 9.40 22.99
C ASN A 869 30.50 8.66 21.80
N ASP A 870 29.79 7.68 21.20
CA ASP A 870 30.29 6.92 20.06
C ASP A 870 30.55 7.86 18.86
N GLU A 871 31.77 7.83 18.31
CA GLU A 871 32.17 8.65 17.17
C GLU A 871 31.28 8.43 15.94
N ARG A 872 30.67 7.24 15.79
CA ARG A 872 29.76 6.92 14.68
C ARG A 872 28.45 7.70 14.70
N ARG A 873 28.11 8.36 15.83
CA ARG A 873 27.00 9.31 15.94
C ARG A 873 27.34 10.69 15.40
N ILE A 874 28.62 11.01 15.26
CA ILE A 874 29.12 12.26 14.67
C ILE A 874 29.31 12.01 13.18
N VAL A 875 28.49 12.65 12.37
CA VAL A 875 28.45 12.42 10.92
C VAL A 875 28.45 13.70 10.14
N ASP A 876 28.97 13.62 8.94
CA ASP A 876 28.87 14.65 7.94
C ASP A 876 27.47 14.62 7.28
N ALA A 877 26.84 15.78 7.18
CA ALA A 877 25.49 15.95 6.66
C ALA A 877 25.43 17.12 5.67
N ILE A 878 24.58 17.00 4.66
CA ILE A 878 24.47 17.95 3.56
C ILE A 878 23.17 18.73 3.71
N ILE A 879 23.25 20.06 3.70
CA ILE A 879 22.08 20.93 3.75
C ILE A 879 21.35 20.85 2.41
N PHE A 880 20.11 20.36 2.38
CA PHE A 880 19.31 20.33 1.13
C PHE A 880 18.10 21.26 1.19
N SER A 881 17.77 21.82 2.35
CA SER A 881 16.68 22.80 2.47
C SER A 881 16.89 23.76 3.63
N ILE A 882 16.42 24.99 3.48
CA ILE A 882 16.50 26.06 4.49
C ILE A 882 15.09 26.40 4.97
N ARG A 883 14.94 26.65 6.27
CA ARG A 883 13.68 27.01 6.94
C ARG A 883 13.90 28.23 7.83
N SER A 884 12.81 28.87 8.28
CA SER A 884 12.88 30.13 9.03
C SER A 884 13.51 30.03 10.42
N ASN A 885 13.67 28.83 10.97
CA ASN A 885 14.30 28.57 12.27
C ASN A 885 15.39 27.49 12.22
N GLY A 886 15.78 27.00 11.03
CA GLY A 886 16.76 25.93 10.92
C GLY A 886 16.99 25.39 9.51
N LEU A 887 17.59 24.20 9.46
CA LEU A 887 18.04 23.53 8.25
C LEU A 887 17.41 22.14 8.16
N LEU A 888 17.19 21.65 6.94
CA LEU A 888 16.98 20.22 6.69
C LEU A 888 18.26 19.66 6.09
N VAL A 889 18.79 18.63 6.73
CA VAL A 889 20.05 17.99 6.34
C VAL A 889 19.82 16.53 5.98
N PHE A 890 20.67 16.03 5.09
CA PHE A 890 20.71 14.64 4.65
C PHE A 890 22.06 14.04 5.02
N VAL A 891 22.06 12.88 5.66
CA VAL A 891 23.27 12.16 6.07
C VAL A 891 23.49 11.01 5.07
N PRO A 892 24.46 11.10 4.13
CA PRO A 892 24.63 10.10 3.08
C PRO A 892 24.98 8.71 3.61
N LYS A 893 25.78 8.63 4.69
CA LYS A 893 26.29 7.38 5.28
C LYS A 893 25.17 6.43 5.70
N TYR A 894 24.14 6.95 6.36
CA TYR A 894 22.99 6.18 6.87
C TYR A 894 21.71 6.45 6.08
N SER A 895 21.76 7.28 5.04
CA SER A 895 20.61 7.73 4.25
C SER A 895 19.45 8.33 5.07
N VAL A 896 19.76 8.94 6.22
CA VAL A 896 18.76 9.56 7.09
C VAL A 896 18.61 11.05 6.79
N LYS A 897 17.39 11.58 6.94
CA LYS A 897 17.07 13.00 6.81
C LYS A 897 16.57 13.52 8.14
N GLY A 898 16.98 14.73 8.53
CA GLY A 898 16.53 15.31 9.78
C GLY A 898 16.59 16.83 9.82
N PRO A 899 15.80 17.46 10.71
CA PRO A 899 15.92 18.87 10.99
C PRO A 899 17.11 19.15 11.91
N VAL A 900 17.80 20.26 11.64
CA VAL A 900 18.80 20.85 12.51
C VAL A 900 18.32 22.25 12.87
N TYR A 901 18.03 22.48 14.15
CA TYR A 901 17.52 23.76 14.64
C TYR A 901 18.66 24.76 14.81
N LEU A 902 18.52 25.93 14.20
CA LEU A 902 19.44 27.06 14.38
C LEU A 902 18.91 28.08 15.41
N LYS A 903 17.61 27.99 15.73
CA LYS A 903 16.93 28.81 16.73
C LYS A 903 16.12 27.90 17.65
N ASP A 904 16.27 28.07 18.96
CA ASP A 904 15.55 27.30 19.98
C ASP A 904 14.12 27.85 20.22
N LYS A 905 13.38 27.19 21.11
CA LYS A 905 12.01 27.58 21.48
C LYS A 905 11.94 28.93 22.21
N ASN A 906 13.01 29.33 22.88
CA ASN A 906 13.10 30.62 23.57
C ASN A 906 13.52 31.77 22.64
N GLY A 907 13.76 31.46 21.36
CA GLY A 907 14.18 32.42 20.35
C GLY A 907 15.67 32.73 20.33
N GLN A 908 16.48 31.98 21.08
CA GLN A 908 17.94 32.05 21.08
C GLN A 908 18.49 31.33 19.84
N VAL A 909 19.61 31.80 19.30
CA VAL A 909 20.25 31.24 18.10
C VAL A 909 21.54 30.50 18.45
N VAL A 910 21.99 29.61 17.56
CA VAL A 910 23.27 28.91 17.73
C VAL A 910 24.44 29.89 17.80
N THR A 911 25.34 29.68 18.76
CA THR A 911 26.55 30.46 19.03
C THR A 911 27.71 29.53 19.44
N PRO A 912 28.98 29.88 19.18
CA PRO A 912 30.12 29.10 19.64
C PRO A 912 30.14 28.97 21.17
N SER A 913 30.48 27.78 21.66
CA SER A 913 30.74 27.51 23.08
C SER A 913 32.07 28.13 23.50
N TYR A 914 32.11 28.78 24.66
CA TYR A 914 33.35 29.33 25.24
C TYR A 914 34.21 28.29 25.98
N HIS A 915 33.67 27.09 26.26
CA HIS A 915 34.31 26.08 27.10
C HIS A 915 34.93 24.91 26.32
N THR A 916 34.63 24.78 25.03
CA THR A 916 35.07 23.70 24.15
C THR A 916 35.38 24.29 22.79
N ASP A 917 36.58 24.05 22.25
CA ASP A 917 37.09 24.69 21.01
C ASP A 917 36.20 24.52 19.77
N ASP A 918 35.26 23.57 19.78
CA ASP A 918 34.35 23.27 18.65
C ASP A 918 32.87 23.08 19.04
N GLY A 919 32.43 23.43 20.26
CA GLY A 919 31.04 23.20 20.70
C GLY A 919 30.04 24.29 20.27
N VAL A 920 28.76 23.93 20.12
CA VAL A 920 27.65 24.86 19.81
C VAL A 920 26.68 24.93 21.00
N ILE A 921 26.30 26.14 21.40
CA ILE A 921 25.25 26.41 22.41
C ILE A 921 24.21 27.38 21.84
N PHE A 922 23.06 27.53 22.50
CA PHE A 922 22.08 28.56 22.15
C PHE A 922 22.32 29.84 22.98
N GLY A 923 22.26 31.00 22.33
CA GLY A 923 22.47 32.31 22.95
C GLY A 923 21.74 33.44 22.24
N PRO A 924 21.85 34.68 22.73
CA PRO A 924 21.16 35.82 22.14
C PRO A 924 21.70 36.13 20.72
N GLY A 925 20.79 36.38 19.80
CA GLY A 925 21.12 36.71 18.42
C GLY A 925 19.90 36.72 17.50
N THR A 926 20.14 36.84 16.21
CA THR A 926 19.10 36.89 15.17
C THR A 926 19.44 35.97 14.00
N LEU A 927 18.41 35.53 13.29
CA LEU A 927 18.53 34.66 12.13
C LEU A 927 17.92 35.38 10.92
N VAL A 928 18.66 35.46 9.82
CA VAL A 928 18.24 36.11 8.58
C VAL A 928 18.27 35.08 7.46
N GLN A 929 17.10 34.80 6.89
CA GLN A 929 16.96 33.86 5.78
C GLN A 929 17.11 34.59 4.44
N HIS A 930 17.91 34.00 3.54
CA HIS A 930 18.03 34.41 2.14
C HIS A 930 17.60 33.26 1.20
N LYS A 931 17.61 33.50 -0.11
CA LYS A 931 17.16 32.51 -1.12
C LYS A 931 17.92 31.18 -1.04
N TYR A 932 19.25 31.22 -0.94
CA TYR A 932 20.11 30.01 -0.98
C TYR A 932 20.99 29.84 0.27
N HIS A 933 20.85 30.70 1.27
CA HIS A 933 21.63 30.64 2.50
C HIS A 933 20.87 31.23 3.67
N VAL A 934 21.30 30.89 4.88
CA VAL A 934 20.82 31.48 6.14
C VAL A 934 22.01 32.01 6.93
N THR A 935 21.84 33.19 7.50
CA THR A 935 22.87 33.88 8.26
C THR A 935 22.44 33.98 9.72
N VAL A 936 23.30 33.52 10.62
CA VAL A 936 23.11 33.59 12.06
C VAL A 936 24.01 34.70 12.60
N HIS A 937 23.41 35.71 13.21
CA HIS A 937 24.12 36.78 13.90
C HIS A 937 24.06 36.53 15.41
N HIS A 938 25.22 36.35 16.05
CA HIS A 938 25.34 36.13 17.49
C HIS A 938 26.41 37.05 18.10
N SER A 939 26.50 37.06 19.42
CA SER A 939 27.39 37.96 20.17
C SER A 939 28.88 37.91 19.76
N SER A 940 29.36 36.74 19.33
CA SER A 940 30.76 36.53 18.91
C SER A 940 31.04 36.67 17.42
N GLY A 941 30.04 36.92 16.56
CA GLY A 941 30.26 37.01 15.12
C GLY A 941 29.04 36.68 14.26
N THR A 942 29.29 36.22 13.04
CA THR A 942 28.25 35.86 12.08
C THR A 942 28.67 34.61 11.33
N ASN A 943 27.77 33.64 11.24
CA ASN A 943 27.97 32.38 10.55
C ASN A 943 26.91 32.21 9.46
N THR A 944 27.34 31.81 8.26
CA THR A 944 26.46 31.61 7.11
C THR A 944 26.45 30.15 6.70
N PHE A 945 25.27 29.58 6.52
CA PHE A 945 25.04 28.22 6.06
C PHE A 945 24.38 28.28 4.68
N GLN A 946 24.99 27.66 3.67
CA GLN A 946 24.48 27.65 2.29
C GLN A 946 23.90 26.29 1.92
N LEU A 947 23.01 26.27 0.92
CA LEU A 947 22.55 25.01 0.35
C LEU A 947 23.74 24.19 -0.17
N PHE A 948 23.68 22.90 0.10
CA PHE A 948 24.70 21.88 -0.18
C PHE A 948 26.04 22.09 0.53
N ASP A 949 26.11 22.95 1.54
CA ASP A 949 27.22 22.91 2.47
C ASP A 949 27.15 21.63 3.31
N HIS A 950 28.32 21.06 3.56
CA HIS A 950 28.55 19.99 4.51
C HIS A 950 28.71 20.56 5.92
N VAL A 951 27.97 19.99 6.86
CA VAL A 951 27.97 20.32 8.29
C VAL A 951 28.15 19.06 9.12
N GLN A 952 28.80 19.18 10.28
CA GLN A 952 28.88 18.09 11.24
C GLN A 952 27.70 18.10 12.20
N VAL A 953 27.00 16.97 12.25
CA VAL A 953 25.84 16.77 13.12
C VAL A 953 26.03 15.56 14.02
N ARG A 954 25.43 15.62 15.20
CA ARG A 954 25.28 14.48 16.10
C ARG A 954 23.90 13.89 15.89
N VAL A 955 23.83 12.59 15.64
CA VAL A 955 22.57 11.84 15.58
C VAL A 955 22.23 11.30 16.97
N SER A 956 21.07 11.69 17.49
CA SER A 956 20.51 11.24 18.76
C SER A 956 19.11 10.68 18.57
N VAL A 957 18.67 9.81 19.47
CA VAL A 957 17.31 9.26 19.45
C VAL A 957 16.39 10.16 20.27
N LEU A 958 15.30 10.62 19.67
CA LEU A 958 14.21 11.28 20.36
C LEU A 958 13.18 10.22 20.73
N GLU A 959 13.19 9.82 22.01
CA GLU A 959 12.24 8.86 22.54
C GLU A 959 10.84 9.46 22.63
N SER A 960 9.84 8.68 22.24
CA SER A 960 8.44 9.03 22.44
C SER A 960 7.69 7.81 22.94
N ARG A 961 6.89 8.01 23.99
CA ARG A 961 6.03 6.95 24.52
C ARG A 961 4.79 6.73 23.66
N ALA A 962 4.17 7.80 23.16
CA ALA A 962 2.93 7.72 22.40
C ALA A 962 3.12 7.50 20.89
N HIS A 963 4.25 7.94 20.35
CA HIS A 963 4.49 7.97 18.92
C HIS A 963 5.71 7.13 18.53
N CYS A 964 5.95 7.01 17.23
CA CYS A 964 7.19 6.45 16.72
C CYS A 964 8.38 7.24 17.26
N GLN A 965 9.40 6.53 17.74
CA GLN A 965 10.70 7.15 18.01
C GLN A 965 11.26 7.75 16.72
N SER A 966 12.04 8.82 16.84
CA SER A 966 12.60 9.52 15.69
C SER A 966 14.05 9.94 15.95
N LEU A 967 14.78 10.27 14.90
CA LEU A 967 16.14 10.76 15.00
C LEU A 967 16.14 12.28 15.10
N ARG A 968 16.91 12.80 16.05
CA ARG A 968 17.24 14.21 16.21
C ARG A 968 18.67 14.44 15.71
N MET A 969 18.88 15.58 15.05
CA MET A 969 20.19 15.99 14.57
C MET A 969 20.58 17.31 15.24
N ASP A 970 21.67 17.28 15.99
CA ASP A 970 22.20 18.46 16.67
C ASP A 970 23.47 18.95 15.97
N LEU A 971 23.56 20.25 15.70
CA LEU A 971 24.74 20.84 15.09
C LEU A 971 25.91 20.79 16.07
N ILE A 972 27.02 20.18 15.67
CA ILE A 972 28.21 20.07 16.54
C ILE A 972 29.10 21.30 16.37
N SER A 973 29.28 21.75 15.13
CA SER A 973 30.21 22.83 14.78
C SER A 973 29.54 23.84 13.86
N LEU A 974 29.89 25.12 14.00
CA LEU A 974 29.45 26.18 13.07
C LEU A 974 30.31 26.26 11.80
N LYS A 975 31.33 25.41 11.67
CA LYS A 975 32.18 25.33 10.48
C LYS A 975 31.42 24.61 9.36
N THR A 976 31.37 25.21 8.18
CA THR A 976 30.80 24.61 6.97
C THR A 976 31.91 24.28 5.97
N ARG A 977 31.67 23.27 5.12
CA ARG A 977 32.57 22.90 4.02
C ARG A 977 31.78 22.76 2.73
N ARG A 978 32.41 23.04 1.59
CA ARG A 978 31.79 22.84 0.27
C ARG A 978 32.03 21.46 -0.34
N THR A 979 32.97 20.71 0.21
CA THR A 979 33.33 19.37 -0.25
C THR A 979 33.29 18.39 0.92
N PRO A 980 33.13 17.08 0.64
CA PRO A 980 33.19 16.05 1.65
C PRO A 980 34.53 16.06 2.43
N PRO A 981 34.56 15.56 3.68
CA PRO A 981 35.80 15.37 4.43
C PRO A 981 36.80 14.45 3.71
N SER A 982 38.10 14.73 3.87
CA SER A 982 39.20 13.89 3.38
C SER A 982 39.14 12.49 4.02
N GLY A 983 38.90 11.46 3.21
CA GLY A 983 38.77 10.06 3.66
C GLY A 983 37.33 9.52 3.72
N GLU A 984 36.31 10.39 3.66
CA GLU A 984 34.90 10.01 3.44
C GLU A 984 34.43 10.29 2.00
N LEU A 985 35.38 10.47 1.06
CA LEU A 985 35.08 10.16 -0.33
C LEU A 985 34.64 8.70 -0.30
N ILE A 986 33.34 8.47 -0.29
CA ILE A 986 32.78 7.14 -0.42
C ILE A 986 33.52 6.55 -1.61
N ASP A 987 34.24 5.44 -1.43
CA ASP A 987 35.02 4.70 -2.43
C ASP A 987 34.13 4.15 -3.59
N ASN A 988 33.01 4.83 -3.88
CA ASN A 988 32.08 4.60 -4.96
C ASN A 988 32.50 5.29 -6.27
N VAL A 989 33.73 5.81 -6.39
CA VAL A 989 34.23 6.41 -7.64
C VAL A 989 34.50 5.36 -8.73
N GLN A 990 34.41 4.07 -8.42
CA GLN A 990 34.28 3.02 -9.44
C GLN A 990 32.94 2.29 -9.32
N SER A 991 31.82 3.00 -9.45
CA SER A 991 30.66 2.33 -10.02
C SER A 991 31.04 1.96 -11.46
N ASN A 992 31.26 0.67 -11.74
CA ASN A 992 31.38 0.13 -13.11
C ASN A 992 30.14 0.41 -13.98
N LYS A 993 29.14 1.13 -13.45
CA LYS A 993 27.96 1.62 -14.16
C LYS A 993 28.41 2.57 -15.29
N MET A 994 28.31 2.08 -16.52
CA MET A 994 28.55 2.90 -17.70
C MET A 994 27.66 4.13 -17.66
N LYS A 995 28.26 5.31 -17.78
CA LYS A 995 27.49 6.54 -17.94
C LYS A 995 26.59 6.41 -19.17
N ARG A 996 25.41 7.01 -19.15
CA ARG A 996 24.48 7.06 -20.30
C ARG A 996 25.18 7.37 -21.63
N SER A 997 26.08 8.36 -21.63
CA SER A 997 26.87 8.74 -22.81
C SER A 997 27.88 7.68 -23.27
N GLN A 998 28.39 6.83 -22.37
CA GLN A 998 29.26 5.70 -22.69
C GLN A 998 28.46 4.51 -23.21
N LEU A 999 27.30 4.22 -22.61
CA LEU A 999 26.37 3.19 -23.07
C LEU A 999 25.93 3.49 -24.51
N VAL A 1000 25.53 4.73 -24.78
CA VAL A 1000 25.13 5.20 -26.12
C VAL A 1000 26.24 4.96 -27.15
N LYS A 1001 27.48 5.35 -26.82
CA LYS A 1001 28.64 5.14 -27.69
C LYS A 1001 28.97 3.66 -27.89
N GLU A 1002 28.91 2.83 -26.86
CA GLU A 1002 29.23 1.40 -26.97
C GLU A 1002 28.22 0.67 -27.87
N VAL A 1003 26.92 0.91 -27.66
CA VAL A 1003 25.86 0.28 -28.46
C VAL A 1003 25.93 0.75 -29.92
N GLN A 1004 26.13 2.05 -30.16
CA GLN A 1004 26.30 2.60 -31.52
C GLN A 1004 27.53 2.01 -32.22
N ASN A 1005 28.70 1.98 -31.56
CA ASN A 1005 29.92 1.38 -32.12
C ASN A 1005 29.73 -0.11 -32.45
N LYS A 1006 28.98 -0.86 -31.63
CA LYS A 1006 28.68 -2.28 -31.90
C LYS A 1006 27.73 -2.45 -33.07
N GLN A 1007 26.72 -1.58 -33.20
CA GLN A 1007 25.83 -1.58 -34.37
C GLN A 1007 26.62 -1.30 -35.66
N GLU A 1008 27.48 -0.28 -35.67
CA GLU A 1008 28.35 0.05 -36.81
C GLU A 1008 29.32 -1.10 -37.18
N ASN A 1009 29.86 -1.80 -36.19
CA ASN A 1009 30.73 -2.97 -36.38
C ASN A 1009 29.97 -4.24 -36.84
N SER A 1010 28.68 -4.36 -36.53
CA SER A 1010 27.83 -5.46 -37.01
C SER A 1010 27.40 -5.25 -38.47
N VAL A 1011 27.09 -4.01 -38.85
CA VAL A 1011 26.71 -3.61 -40.21
C VAL A 1011 27.89 -3.76 -41.18
N THR A 1012 29.13 -3.66 -40.71
CA THR A 1012 30.34 -3.84 -41.54
C THR A 1012 30.75 -5.30 -41.78
N ARG A 1013 30.13 -6.29 -41.11
CA ARG A 1013 30.44 -7.73 -41.30
C ARG A 1013 29.47 -8.50 -42.19
N ASP A 1014 28.28 -7.96 -42.47
CA ASP A 1014 27.23 -8.63 -43.28
C ASP A 1014 26.90 -7.88 -44.59
N LEU A 1015 27.89 -7.29 -45.25
CA LEU A 1015 27.70 -6.68 -46.58
C LEU A 1015 28.06 -7.65 -47.71
N ASP A 1016 27.13 -8.56 -47.98
CA ASP A 1016 26.84 -9.04 -49.34
C ASP A 1016 25.31 -8.97 -49.51
N VAL A 1017 24.78 -7.75 -49.46
CA VAL A 1017 23.35 -7.48 -49.61
C VAL A 1017 23.02 -7.44 -51.09
N SER A 1018 22.25 -8.44 -51.55
CA SER A 1018 21.84 -8.58 -52.95
C SER A 1018 21.06 -7.37 -53.44
N ASP A 1019 21.19 -7.07 -54.73
CA ASP A 1019 20.51 -5.94 -55.40
C ASP A 1019 18.97 -6.02 -55.30
N GLU A 1020 18.39 -7.17 -54.93
CA GLU A 1020 16.97 -7.33 -54.61
C GLU A 1020 16.52 -6.57 -53.36
N TYR A 1021 17.36 -6.44 -52.33
CA TYR A 1021 16.99 -5.69 -51.12
C TYR A 1021 16.89 -4.18 -51.40
N LYS A 1022 17.76 -3.66 -52.26
CA LYS A 1022 17.70 -2.25 -52.71
C LYS A 1022 16.45 -1.97 -53.55
N ALA A 1023 16.01 -2.95 -54.35
CA ALA A 1023 14.76 -2.85 -55.11
C ALA A 1023 13.52 -2.86 -54.21
N LEU A 1024 13.50 -3.71 -53.17
CA LEU A 1024 12.40 -3.78 -52.19
C LEU A 1024 12.25 -2.52 -51.33
N VAL A 1025 13.36 -1.87 -50.95
CA VAL A 1025 13.34 -0.58 -50.23
C VAL A 1025 12.83 0.55 -51.14
N SER A 1026 13.11 0.50 -52.45
CA SER A 1026 12.59 1.48 -53.41
C SER A 1026 11.09 1.33 -53.67
N GLU A 1027 10.52 0.13 -53.51
CA GLU A 1027 9.12 -0.17 -53.84
C GLU A 1027 8.19 -0.15 -52.60
N TYR A 1028 8.70 -0.51 -51.42
CA TYR A 1028 7.90 -0.66 -50.19
C TYR A 1028 8.52 0.02 -48.94
N GLY A 1029 9.63 0.74 -49.09
CA GLY A 1029 10.27 1.47 -47.99
C GLY A 1029 9.41 2.62 -47.48
N GLN A 1030 9.10 2.59 -46.19
CA GLN A 1030 8.40 3.67 -45.50
C GLN A 1030 9.14 5.01 -45.67
N THR A 1031 8.35 6.06 -45.86
CA THR A 1031 8.67 7.47 -46.12
C THR A 1031 10.06 7.97 -45.71
N HIS A 1032 10.71 8.65 -46.67
CA HIS A 1032 11.93 9.42 -46.55
C HIS A 1032 11.93 10.33 -45.29
N PRO A 1033 13.06 10.49 -44.55
CA PRO A 1033 13.14 11.28 -43.31
C PRO A 1033 12.83 12.78 -43.48
N SER A 1034 12.66 13.24 -44.72
CA SER A 1034 12.23 14.61 -45.05
C SER A 1034 10.71 14.83 -44.94
N VAL A 1035 9.92 13.81 -44.60
CA VAL A 1035 8.47 13.95 -44.42
C VAL A 1035 8.02 13.23 -43.15
N SER A 1036 8.37 13.79 -41.99
CA SER A 1036 7.71 13.39 -40.75
C SER A 1036 6.27 13.94 -40.74
N LEU A 1037 5.33 13.23 -40.09
CA LEU A 1037 3.97 13.72 -39.85
C LEU A 1037 4.00 15.12 -39.22
N TYR A 1038 5.03 15.40 -38.41
CA TYR A 1038 5.31 16.70 -37.82
C TYR A 1038 5.64 17.78 -38.86
N ALA A 1039 6.49 17.50 -39.85
CA ALA A 1039 6.79 18.42 -40.96
C ALA A 1039 5.55 18.69 -41.83
N LEU A 1040 4.68 17.67 -42.00
CA LEU A 1040 3.43 17.80 -42.74
C LEU A 1040 2.39 18.63 -41.98
N MET A 1041 2.33 18.49 -40.65
CA MET A 1041 1.48 19.31 -39.76
C MET A 1041 1.97 20.75 -39.63
N GLU A 1042 3.29 20.98 -39.60
CA GLU A 1042 3.89 22.32 -39.69
C GLU A 1042 3.55 22.99 -41.03
N HIS A 1043 3.64 22.25 -42.14
CA HIS A 1043 3.27 22.76 -43.45
C HIS A 1043 1.78 23.12 -43.55
N PHE A 1044 0.88 22.31 -42.97
CA PHE A 1044 -0.54 22.66 -42.86
C PHE A 1044 -0.79 23.88 -41.96
N ARG A 1045 -0.01 24.04 -40.88
CA ARG A 1045 -0.08 25.22 -40.00
C ARG A 1045 0.37 26.48 -40.74
N GLU A 1046 1.46 26.40 -41.50
CA GLU A 1046 1.96 27.51 -42.32
C GLU A 1046 0.97 27.90 -43.42
N MET A 1047 0.34 26.94 -44.10
CA MET A 1047 -0.69 27.21 -45.10
C MET A 1047 -1.97 27.82 -44.50
N SER A 1048 -2.32 27.49 -43.26
CA SER A 1048 -3.49 28.07 -42.57
C SER A 1048 -3.30 29.53 -42.12
N LEU A 1049 -2.07 30.06 -42.18
CA LEU A 1049 -1.73 31.43 -41.78
C LEU A 1049 -1.58 32.40 -42.97
N THR A 1050 -1.73 31.92 -44.21
CA THR A 1050 -1.68 32.74 -45.42
C THR A 1050 -3.04 32.77 -46.15
N LYS A 1051 -3.81 33.82 -45.86
CA LYS A 1051 -4.99 34.43 -46.55
C LYS A 1051 -5.60 33.66 -47.75
N ASP A 1052 -6.85 33.23 -47.64
CA ASP A 1052 -8.12 33.94 -47.94
C ASP A 1052 -9.32 33.12 -47.42
#